data_AF-A0A519CLW1-F1
#
_entry.id   AF-A0A519CLW1-F1
#
_cell.length_a   1.000
_cell.length_b   1.000
_cell.length_c   1.000
_cell.angle_alpha   90.00
_cell.angle_beta   90.00
_cell.angle_gamma   90.00
#
_symmetry.space_group_name_H-M   'P 1'
#
loop_
_entity.id
_entity.type
_entity.pdbx_description
1 polymer ?
#
loop_
_entity_poly.entity_id
_entity_poly.type
_entity_poly.pdbx_seq_one_letter_code
_entity_poly.pdbx_strand_id
1 'polypeptide(L)'
;MRMTEAVATNYGRWILNTASSTTEYSDTQGISFHRHQYEGPSIARIMRSQALALVLLLCLSILPLEINVQNGEDSLSSEEVIKAWSLSLNSDDTVVSTYSQGVQSSLARVSDLSQYPAEVLSNVSSWVAIGRTPVGLALPQLEGAWLMELGSDGQQIVEAMQEEGLIETAYPLVERQQTPRWQWHLENTGQSGGVIGEDVNITGAWNNYRGAGVIIGIVDDGLDWNHPDLDDFYQSSLDYDFCGDDDDPTPSSNNAHGTAAAGVAAAVGNNSIGVSGAAPEAGLAGLQLISCSTTDIRESNALSHEIQQIDIYSNSWGPSDNGETLEAPGPLMFAAMEAGSQNGRGGLGSIITWAAGNGLSNDDNSNNDGYANLRYVIAVTAVTYKGEQSYYAEPGANILVAAPSNGDGESITTTDIEGSGGYTSSDYTDSFGGTSSATPLVSGVIALMLEANPNLTWRDVQHVLVETSRKNDASDSSWTTNGDGYLVSHKYGFGVVDASAAVNLAAQWSLVESEMNVSSGMQTVDVDIPDNSGAPVNLSVNITEALHLENVDVYVDIDHTYRGDLEIILTAPSGMQSILSEKHSDANNNYADWRFSTVQHWGEESRGEWILSVEDHGNGDVGTINEWGLVLFGTDRDIDSDGDLLTDRNETDVYFTDPYDADSDDDLLNDGYEVILSATDPNLADTDGDGLEDGAEILVHLTNPLSSDSDGDLLSDGVEVLINGTNPLVMDTDGDGLNDGIEVLVNLTDPLRRDTDGDLLEDGEEVLVYHSNPLVYDPNSDQDGFYWFDDCNDTNPLIFPGATELLNGIDDNCDGLWDEGFNQTDSDGDTLSDYEEYHVYGTNISLSDTDGDLLRDDAELFIHHTDPLVADNDSDVDGYYWFEDCDDDDPLRNPSIVESLDGIDNNCNNLVDESFYSTDADNDSLLDYDEFTNLSTDPFDSDSDDDGLSDGEEVLITMTNPLVADLDNDGAMKLLQTVLNNGMGAMMIVMVLLTKMSIDNNILRKVQATQALCSMLQQIHWF
;
A
#
# COMPACT_ATOMS: atom_id res chain seq x y z
N MET A 1 -15.89 -47.91 -7.78
CA MET A 1 -17.36 -47.87 -8.01
C MET A 1 -17.69 -46.54 -8.72
N ARG A 2 -18.85 -46.45 -9.39
CA ARG A 2 -19.65 -45.26 -9.82
C ARG A 2 -19.05 -43.85 -9.58
N MET A 3 -18.88 -42.97 -10.58
CA MET A 3 -19.91 -42.12 -11.27
C MET A 3 -20.57 -41.08 -10.33
N THR A 4 -20.92 -39.82 -10.67
CA THR A 4 -21.16 -39.08 -11.96
C THR A 4 -20.53 -37.66 -11.94
N GLU A 5 -20.30 -36.85 -13.00
CA GLU A 5 -20.60 -36.86 -14.48
C GLU A 5 -21.61 -35.76 -14.96
N ALA A 6 -21.07 -34.62 -15.45
CA ALA A 6 -21.60 -33.62 -16.44
C ALA A 6 -22.64 -32.49 -16.09
N VAL A 7 -22.48 -31.34 -16.82
CA VAL A 7 -23.38 -30.21 -17.25
C VAL A 7 -22.54 -28.90 -17.28
N ALA A 8 -22.23 -28.14 -18.36
CA ALA A 8 -22.92 -27.63 -19.58
C ALA A 8 -23.81 -26.38 -19.34
N THR A 9 -23.86 -25.25 -20.08
CA THR A 9 -23.22 -24.60 -21.25
C THR A 9 -24.10 -23.36 -21.57
N ASN A 10 -23.57 -22.17 -21.98
CA ASN A 10 -24.14 -21.22 -23.01
C ASN A 10 -23.40 -19.84 -23.01
N TYR A 11 -22.90 -19.32 -24.16
CA TYR A 11 -23.56 -18.37 -25.11
C TYR A 11 -24.12 -17.08 -24.46
N GLY A 12 -23.88 -15.82 -24.87
CA GLY A 12 -23.41 -15.14 -26.10
C GLY A 12 -24.19 -13.78 -26.22
N ARG A 13 -23.97 -12.76 -27.08
CA ARG A 13 -23.28 -12.55 -28.38
C ARG A 13 -23.21 -11.03 -28.73
N TRP A 14 -22.15 -10.59 -29.47
CA TRP A 14 -22.18 -9.68 -30.65
C TRP A 14 -22.44 -8.14 -30.49
N ILE A 15 -21.98 -7.21 -31.37
CA ILE A 15 -20.89 -7.14 -32.41
C ILE A 15 -20.80 -5.72 -33.06
N LEU A 16 -19.66 -5.36 -33.71
CA LEU A 16 -19.43 -4.26 -34.70
C LEU A 16 -19.51 -2.78 -34.18
N ASN A 17 -18.94 -1.73 -34.79
CA ASN A 17 -18.14 -1.46 -36.03
C ASN A 17 -17.01 -0.44 -35.68
N THR A 18 -15.73 -0.60 -36.02
CA THR A 18 -15.04 -0.05 -37.22
C THR A 18 -15.54 1.29 -37.82
N ALA A 19 -14.70 2.34 -37.85
CA ALA A 19 -14.12 2.90 -39.11
C ALA A 19 -13.39 4.28 -38.96
N SER A 20 -12.24 4.42 -39.64
CA SER A 20 -11.74 5.58 -40.42
C SER A 20 -11.50 6.98 -39.79
N SER A 21 -10.51 7.80 -40.21
CA SER A 21 -9.30 7.58 -41.05
C SER A 21 -8.47 8.89 -41.20
N THR A 22 -7.23 8.79 -41.74
CA THR A 22 -6.51 9.78 -42.61
C THR A 22 -6.10 11.16 -42.04
N THR A 23 -5.00 11.84 -42.40
CA THR A 23 -3.65 11.59 -43.01
C THR A 23 -2.83 12.93 -42.86
N GLU A 24 -1.61 13.26 -43.36
CA GLU A 24 -0.70 12.71 -44.40
C GLU A 24 0.75 13.26 -44.23
N TYR A 25 1.80 12.39 -44.33
CA TYR A 25 3.20 12.71 -44.74
C TYR A 25 4.11 13.55 -43.77
N SER A 26 5.46 13.56 -43.87
CA SER A 26 6.45 13.04 -44.85
C SER A 26 7.87 12.79 -44.26
N ASP A 27 8.61 11.82 -44.85
CA ASP A 27 10.06 11.82 -45.21
C ASP A 27 11.19 12.00 -44.15
N THR A 28 12.38 11.35 -44.23
CA THR A 28 12.94 10.32 -45.15
C THR A 28 14.24 9.62 -44.64
N GLN A 29 14.48 8.38 -45.10
CA GLN A 29 15.74 7.56 -45.06
C GLN A 29 16.21 7.03 -43.67
N GLY A 30 16.81 5.83 -43.53
CA GLY A 30 17.13 4.75 -44.48
C GLY A 30 18.34 3.87 -44.04
N ILE A 31 18.67 2.69 -44.59
CA ILE A 31 18.04 1.87 -45.65
C ILE A 31 18.35 0.34 -45.47
N SER A 32 17.40 -0.44 -44.93
CA SER A 32 17.17 -1.89 -45.18
C SER A 32 18.12 -3.01 -44.67
N PHE A 33 17.49 -4.16 -44.35
CA PHE A 33 17.99 -5.51 -44.65
C PHE A 33 16.91 -6.29 -45.43
N HIS A 34 17.28 -7.26 -46.26
CA HIS A 34 16.35 -7.96 -47.18
C HIS A 34 15.84 -9.31 -46.63
N ARG A 35 14.52 -9.50 -46.65
CA ARG A 35 13.85 -10.82 -46.58
C ARG A 35 13.44 -11.25 -47.99
N HIS A 36 13.54 -12.55 -48.30
CA HIS A 36 12.81 -13.16 -49.41
C HIS A 36 12.05 -14.41 -48.95
N GLN A 37 10.81 -14.53 -49.43
CA GLN A 37 9.91 -15.66 -49.19
C GLN A 37 9.72 -16.43 -50.50
N TYR A 38 9.47 -17.74 -50.41
CA TYR A 38 8.56 -18.50 -51.29
C TYR A 38 8.09 -19.71 -50.47
N GLU A 39 6.86 -19.71 -49.96
CA GLU A 39 5.65 -20.35 -50.53
C GLU A 39 5.57 -21.88 -50.34
N GLY A 40 4.37 -22.38 -49.96
CA GLY A 40 4.06 -23.81 -49.74
C GLY A 40 3.40 -24.47 -50.97
N PRO A 41 2.33 -25.31 -50.86
CA PRO A 41 1.59 -25.70 -49.63
C PRO A 41 1.04 -27.16 -49.54
N SER A 42 0.70 -27.59 -48.32
CA SER A 42 -0.49 -28.41 -47.92
C SER A 42 -0.74 -29.86 -48.43
N ILE A 43 -1.24 -30.77 -47.55
CA ILE A 43 -2.63 -31.33 -47.55
C ILE A 43 -2.90 -32.47 -46.51
N ALA A 44 -4.03 -32.33 -45.80
CA ALA A 44 -4.95 -33.32 -45.16
C ALA A 44 -4.53 -34.38 -44.09
N ARG A 45 -5.40 -34.47 -43.06
CA ARG A 45 -5.58 -35.59 -42.10
C ARG A 45 -6.49 -36.69 -42.68
N ILE A 46 -6.39 -37.91 -42.13
CA ILE A 46 -7.51 -38.88 -42.00
C ILE A 46 -7.56 -39.41 -40.56
N MET A 47 -8.74 -39.72 -40.03
CA MET A 47 -9.00 -40.22 -38.66
C MET A 47 -9.56 -41.65 -38.64
N ARG A 48 -9.58 -42.23 -37.42
CA ARG A 48 -10.42 -43.36 -36.91
C ARG A 48 -9.83 -44.79 -37.04
N SER A 49 -10.14 -45.75 -36.16
CA SER A 49 -10.51 -45.80 -34.71
C SER A 49 -10.87 -47.25 -34.32
N GLN A 50 -10.89 -47.58 -33.01
CA GLN A 50 -11.47 -48.81 -32.39
C GLN A 50 -10.60 -50.10 -32.53
N ALA A 51 -10.52 -51.02 -31.54
CA ALA A 51 -11.10 -51.04 -30.18
C ALA A 51 -10.35 -51.98 -29.19
N LEU A 52 -10.82 -51.91 -27.93
CA LEU A 52 -10.63 -52.73 -26.70
C LEU A 52 -10.28 -54.23 -26.82
N ALA A 53 -9.90 -54.98 -25.76
CA ALA A 53 -9.24 -54.72 -24.45
C ALA A 53 -9.23 -56.01 -23.58
N LEU A 54 -8.45 -56.02 -22.48
CA LEU A 54 -8.59 -56.80 -21.23
C LEU A 54 -8.24 -58.33 -21.14
N VAL A 55 -7.24 -58.60 -20.26
CA VAL A 55 -7.29 -59.49 -19.06
C VAL A 55 -6.92 -61.00 -19.11
N LEU A 56 -5.69 -61.26 -18.65
CA LEU A 56 -5.22 -62.21 -17.61
C LEU A 56 -5.61 -63.72 -17.58
N LEU A 57 -4.57 -64.57 -17.62
CA LEU A 57 -4.12 -65.50 -16.55
C LEU A 57 -5.16 -66.42 -15.84
N LEU A 58 -5.11 -67.75 -16.13
CA LEU A 58 -4.50 -68.78 -15.24
C LEU A 58 -4.75 -70.27 -15.64
N CYS A 59 -3.65 -71.04 -15.69
CA CYS A 59 -3.45 -72.44 -15.25
C CYS A 59 -4.19 -73.70 -15.82
N LEU A 60 -3.33 -74.68 -16.19
CA LEU A 60 -3.36 -76.14 -15.86
C LEU A 60 -4.31 -77.13 -16.58
N SER A 61 -3.77 -77.88 -17.55
CA SER A 61 -3.68 -79.37 -17.58
C SER A 61 -2.95 -79.83 -18.86
N ILE A 62 -1.71 -80.37 -18.85
CA ILE A 62 -1.21 -81.68 -18.37
C ILE A 62 -1.38 -82.83 -19.39
N LEU A 63 -0.30 -83.04 -20.17
CA LEU A 63 0.26 -84.33 -20.69
C LEU A 63 -0.57 -85.20 -21.68
N PRO A 64 0.06 -86.18 -22.37
CA PRO A 64 1.33 -86.10 -23.12
C PRO A 64 1.22 -86.71 -24.54
N LEU A 65 2.33 -86.69 -25.30
CA LEU A 65 2.52 -87.56 -26.47
C LEU A 65 3.78 -88.42 -26.25
N GLU A 66 3.63 -89.75 -26.31
CA GLU A 66 4.72 -90.69 -26.06
C GLU A 66 5.64 -90.83 -27.29
N ILE A 67 6.96 -90.80 -27.07
CA ILE A 67 7.94 -91.37 -28.01
C ILE A 67 8.62 -92.55 -27.30
N ASN A 68 8.48 -93.72 -27.89
CA ASN A 68 8.90 -95.00 -27.31
C ASN A 68 10.37 -95.30 -27.67
N VAL A 69 11.29 -94.99 -26.76
CA VAL A 69 12.71 -95.34 -26.89
C VAL A 69 12.91 -96.82 -26.53
N GLN A 70 13.25 -97.64 -27.51
CA GLN A 70 13.85 -98.96 -27.23
C GLN A 70 15.35 -98.81 -27.00
N ASN A 71 15.86 -99.49 -25.98
CA ASN A 71 17.29 -99.49 -25.66
C ASN A 71 18.13 -100.04 -26.82
N GLY A 72 19.11 -99.25 -27.26
CA GLY A 72 20.18 -99.67 -28.15
C GLY A 72 21.38 -98.73 -27.95
N GLU A 73 22.48 -99.27 -27.44
CA GLU A 73 23.76 -98.56 -27.36
C GLU A 73 24.42 -98.60 -28.74
N ASP A 74 24.52 -97.45 -29.41
CA ASP A 74 25.46 -97.23 -30.51
C ASP A 74 25.75 -95.72 -30.60
N SER A 75 27.01 -95.34 -30.41
CA SER A 75 27.47 -93.95 -30.45
C SER A 75 27.87 -93.56 -31.87
N LEU A 76 27.18 -92.58 -32.47
CA LEU A 76 27.62 -91.95 -33.72
C LEU A 76 28.85 -91.07 -33.45
N SER A 77 29.91 -91.23 -34.25
CA SER A 77 31.19 -90.52 -34.10
C SER A 77 31.22 -89.21 -34.89
N SER A 78 31.96 -88.22 -34.36
CA SER A 78 32.00 -86.83 -34.85
C SER A 78 32.32 -86.70 -36.35
N GLU A 79 33.16 -87.58 -36.90
CA GLU A 79 33.59 -87.57 -38.30
C GLU A 79 32.47 -87.70 -39.36
N GLU A 80 31.30 -88.23 -38.98
CA GLU A 80 30.18 -88.40 -39.93
C GLU A 80 29.26 -87.17 -40.01
N VAL A 81 29.25 -86.31 -38.98
CA VAL A 81 28.48 -85.04 -39.01
C VAL A 81 29.22 -83.99 -39.84
N ILE A 82 30.53 -83.83 -39.60
CA ILE A 82 31.40 -82.83 -40.25
C ILE A 82 31.43 -83.01 -41.79
N LYS A 83 31.32 -84.25 -42.29
CA LYS A 83 31.25 -84.54 -43.74
C LYS A 83 29.97 -84.08 -44.44
N ALA A 84 28.92 -83.71 -43.71
CA ALA A 84 27.67 -83.25 -44.31
C ALA A 84 27.62 -81.72 -44.56
N TRP A 85 28.54 -80.94 -43.98
CA TRP A 85 28.50 -79.46 -44.00
C TRP A 85 29.54 -78.82 -44.93
N SER A 86 30.57 -79.57 -45.35
CA SER A 86 31.77 -79.05 -46.03
C SER A 86 31.63 -78.83 -47.56
N LEU A 87 30.53 -78.20 -48.00
CA LEU A 87 30.33 -77.81 -49.40
C LEU A 87 29.92 -76.33 -49.57
N SER A 88 30.88 -75.54 -50.06
CA SER A 88 30.77 -74.15 -50.54
C SER A 88 30.59 -73.04 -49.50
N LEU A 89 31.70 -72.39 -49.15
CA LEU A 89 31.82 -70.91 -49.08
C LEU A 89 33.22 -70.49 -49.60
N ASN A 90 33.35 -69.26 -50.11
CA ASN A 90 34.62 -68.70 -50.59
C ASN A 90 35.24 -67.77 -49.53
N SER A 91 36.56 -67.60 -49.56
CA SER A 91 37.38 -67.18 -48.40
C SER A 91 38.01 -65.77 -48.51
N ASP A 92 37.26 -64.75 -48.92
CA ASP A 92 37.76 -63.37 -49.10
C ASP A 92 36.78 -62.29 -48.57
N ASP A 93 35.85 -62.65 -47.67
CA ASP A 93 34.74 -61.78 -47.25
C ASP A 93 34.24 -62.16 -45.84
N THR A 94 34.96 -61.73 -44.80
CA THR A 94 34.71 -62.08 -43.38
C THR A 94 33.66 -61.17 -42.74
N VAL A 95 32.72 -61.75 -41.99
CA VAL A 95 31.70 -61.05 -41.21
C VAL A 95 32.30 -60.04 -40.26
N VAL A 96 33.37 -60.39 -39.53
CA VAL A 96 34.00 -59.48 -38.56
C VAL A 96 34.45 -58.18 -39.26
N SER A 97 34.95 -58.25 -40.50
CA SER A 97 35.39 -57.07 -41.25
C SER A 97 34.26 -56.13 -41.70
N THR A 98 33.00 -56.57 -41.63
CA THR A 98 31.81 -55.75 -41.97
C THR A 98 31.30 -54.92 -40.79
N TYR A 99 31.74 -55.22 -39.56
CA TYR A 99 31.35 -54.49 -38.36
C TYR A 99 32.15 -53.19 -38.18
N SER A 100 31.67 -52.27 -37.36
CA SER A 100 32.40 -51.03 -37.03
C SER A 100 33.68 -51.31 -36.24
N GLN A 101 34.65 -50.39 -36.28
CA GLN A 101 35.94 -50.55 -35.62
C GLN A 101 35.83 -50.84 -34.12
N GLY A 102 34.89 -50.20 -33.40
CA GLY A 102 34.65 -50.46 -31.97
C GLY A 102 34.14 -51.87 -31.68
N VAL A 103 33.31 -52.43 -32.57
CA VAL A 103 32.86 -53.83 -32.48
C VAL A 103 34.01 -54.79 -32.82
N GLN A 104 34.82 -54.50 -33.84
CA GLN A 104 36.00 -55.30 -34.19
C GLN A 104 37.01 -55.34 -33.02
N SER A 105 37.36 -54.19 -32.45
CA SER A 105 38.26 -54.10 -31.29
C SER A 105 37.68 -54.80 -30.05
N SER A 106 36.36 -54.69 -29.82
CA SER A 106 35.71 -55.37 -28.69
C SER A 106 35.69 -56.88 -28.86
N LEU A 107 35.40 -57.40 -30.06
CA LEU A 107 35.49 -58.83 -30.38
C LEU A 107 36.92 -59.35 -30.23
N ALA A 108 37.91 -58.64 -30.78
CA ALA A 108 39.32 -58.99 -30.65
C ALA A 108 39.75 -59.10 -29.18
N ARG A 109 39.25 -58.20 -28.31
CA ARG A 109 39.42 -58.30 -26.85
C ARG A 109 38.72 -59.54 -26.30
N VAL A 110 37.39 -59.68 -26.39
CA VAL A 110 36.66 -60.75 -25.67
C VAL A 110 36.89 -62.17 -26.21
N SER A 111 37.40 -62.33 -27.43
CA SER A 111 37.75 -63.66 -27.98
C SER A 111 39.12 -64.18 -27.57
N ASP A 112 39.97 -63.37 -26.92
CA ASP A 112 41.22 -63.89 -26.33
C ASP A 112 40.90 -64.72 -25.08
N LEU A 113 40.82 -66.04 -25.24
CA LEU A 113 40.50 -66.95 -24.14
C LEU A 113 41.59 -66.98 -23.05
N SER A 114 42.80 -66.47 -23.31
CA SER A 114 43.89 -66.47 -22.32
C SER A 114 43.72 -65.44 -21.19
N GLN A 115 42.85 -64.44 -21.36
CA GLN A 115 42.54 -63.45 -20.32
C GLN A 115 41.64 -64.00 -19.19
N TYR A 116 40.93 -65.11 -19.44
CA TYR A 116 39.95 -65.66 -18.50
C TYR A 116 40.58 -66.76 -17.63
N PRO A 117 40.36 -66.77 -16.30
CA PRO A 117 40.77 -67.88 -15.46
C PRO A 117 40.11 -69.19 -15.92
N ALA A 118 40.86 -70.30 -15.94
CA ALA A 118 40.37 -71.60 -16.42
C ALA A 118 39.13 -72.10 -15.64
N GLU A 119 39.00 -71.73 -14.36
CA GLU A 119 37.81 -72.03 -13.56
C GLU A 119 36.57 -71.27 -14.06
N VAL A 120 36.72 -70.02 -14.51
CA VAL A 120 35.62 -69.25 -15.13
C VAL A 120 35.20 -69.92 -16.45
N LEU A 121 36.15 -70.18 -17.36
CA LEU A 121 35.85 -70.81 -18.66
C LEU A 121 35.17 -72.18 -18.50
N SER A 122 35.58 -72.98 -17.50
CA SER A 122 34.97 -74.29 -17.22
C SER A 122 33.52 -74.25 -16.76
N ASN A 123 33.03 -73.08 -16.32
CA ASN A 123 31.66 -72.85 -15.86
C ASN A 123 30.79 -72.07 -16.87
N VAL A 124 31.35 -71.59 -17.99
CA VAL A 124 30.59 -70.86 -19.02
C VAL A 124 29.78 -71.83 -19.87
N SER A 125 28.46 -71.81 -19.70
CA SER A 125 27.51 -72.62 -20.46
C SER A 125 27.09 -72.03 -21.82
N SER A 126 27.45 -70.79 -22.10
CA SER A 126 26.85 -70.01 -23.19
C SER A 126 27.92 -69.17 -23.91
N TRP A 127 27.95 -69.23 -25.23
CA TRP A 127 29.02 -68.66 -26.07
C TRP A 127 28.42 -67.91 -27.26
N VAL A 128 29.07 -66.84 -27.70
CA VAL A 128 28.72 -66.17 -28.96
C VAL A 128 29.77 -66.50 -30.01
N ALA A 129 29.33 -67.04 -31.14
CA ALA A 129 30.16 -67.20 -32.34
C ALA A 129 29.80 -66.17 -33.40
N ILE A 130 30.80 -65.70 -34.15
CA ILE A 130 30.65 -64.83 -35.32
C ILE A 130 31.06 -65.61 -36.57
N GLY A 131 30.24 -65.59 -37.62
CA GLY A 131 30.56 -66.20 -38.92
C GLY A 131 29.33 -66.43 -39.80
N ARG A 132 29.55 -66.75 -41.08
CA ARG A 132 28.45 -66.94 -42.05
C ARG A 132 27.68 -68.25 -41.86
N THR A 133 28.20 -69.19 -41.08
CA THR A 133 27.58 -70.50 -40.82
C THR A 133 26.62 -70.42 -39.64
N PRO A 134 25.33 -70.81 -39.78
CA PRO A 134 24.41 -70.92 -38.66
C PRO A 134 24.82 -72.05 -37.70
N VAL A 135 25.46 -71.69 -36.59
CA VAL A 135 25.91 -72.62 -35.53
C VAL A 135 25.07 -72.59 -34.25
N GLY A 136 24.13 -71.64 -34.14
CA GLY A 136 23.33 -71.42 -32.93
C GLY A 136 22.06 -70.60 -33.19
N LEU A 137 21.52 -69.99 -32.14
CA LEU A 137 20.41 -69.04 -32.24
C LEU A 137 20.92 -67.70 -32.78
N ALA A 138 20.34 -67.20 -33.87
CA ALA A 138 20.77 -65.92 -34.47
C ALA A 138 20.59 -64.75 -33.48
N LEU A 139 21.64 -63.95 -33.30
CA LEU A 139 21.62 -62.73 -32.49
C LEU A 139 21.38 -61.52 -33.41
N PRO A 140 20.16 -60.94 -33.45
CA PRO A 140 19.80 -59.91 -34.43
C PRO A 140 20.55 -58.58 -34.29
N GLN A 141 21.35 -58.41 -33.23
CA GLN A 141 22.17 -57.23 -32.96
C GLN A 141 23.42 -57.16 -33.87
N LEU A 142 23.91 -58.29 -34.37
CA LEU A 142 25.10 -58.38 -35.20
C LEU A 142 24.88 -59.39 -36.33
N GLU A 143 24.96 -58.96 -37.60
CA GLU A 143 24.73 -59.85 -38.74
C GLU A 143 25.77 -60.99 -38.74
N GLY A 144 25.32 -62.24 -38.70
CA GLY A 144 26.21 -63.41 -38.59
C GLY A 144 26.72 -63.72 -37.18
N ALA A 145 26.11 -63.18 -36.12
CA ALA A 145 26.34 -63.61 -34.75
C ALA A 145 25.33 -64.69 -34.29
N TRP A 146 25.82 -65.66 -33.51
CA TRP A 146 25.06 -66.84 -33.07
C TRP A 146 25.33 -67.15 -31.60
N LEU A 147 24.26 -67.24 -30.80
CA LEU A 147 24.31 -67.76 -29.43
C LEU A 147 24.30 -69.29 -29.45
N MET A 148 25.29 -69.89 -28.80
CA MET A 148 25.47 -71.33 -28.64
C MET A 148 25.45 -71.71 -27.16
N GLU A 149 24.55 -72.59 -26.77
CA GLU A 149 24.59 -73.23 -25.44
C GLU A 149 25.51 -74.45 -25.51
N LEU A 150 26.66 -74.37 -24.85
CA LEU A 150 27.72 -75.39 -24.85
C LEU A 150 28.05 -75.78 -23.41
N GLY A 151 28.16 -77.08 -23.12
CA GLY A 151 28.48 -77.56 -21.77
C GLY A 151 29.93 -77.25 -21.33
N SER A 152 30.41 -77.98 -20.30
CA SER A 152 31.78 -77.87 -19.75
C SER A 152 32.92 -77.93 -20.78
N ASP A 153 32.65 -78.51 -21.95
CA ASP A 153 33.61 -78.74 -23.02
C ASP A 153 33.58 -77.59 -24.05
N GLY A 154 32.79 -76.53 -23.81
CA GLY A 154 32.46 -75.47 -24.77
C GLY A 154 33.66 -74.74 -25.37
N GLN A 155 34.71 -74.47 -24.58
CA GLN A 155 35.97 -73.92 -25.08
C GLN A 155 36.56 -74.79 -26.21
N GLN A 156 36.66 -76.10 -25.99
CA GLN A 156 37.26 -77.05 -26.94
C GLN A 156 36.41 -77.15 -28.22
N ILE A 157 35.08 -76.95 -28.09
CA ILE A 157 34.14 -76.94 -29.21
C ILE A 157 34.31 -75.68 -30.05
N VAL A 158 34.42 -74.49 -29.45
CA VAL A 158 34.59 -73.25 -30.24
C VAL A 158 35.99 -73.14 -30.87
N GLU A 159 37.04 -73.60 -30.19
CA GLU A 159 38.39 -73.70 -30.74
C GLU A 159 38.41 -74.59 -31.99
N ALA A 160 37.78 -75.78 -31.92
CA ALA A 160 37.65 -76.67 -33.07
C ALA A 160 36.79 -76.07 -34.21
N MET A 161 35.70 -75.34 -33.90
CA MET A 161 34.89 -74.67 -34.92
C MET A 161 35.63 -73.53 -35.63
N GLN A 162 36.56 -72.85 -34.94
CA GLN A 162 37.47 -71.87 -35.54
C GLN A 162 38.53 -72.54 -36.43
N GLU A 163 39.18 -73.63 -35.95
CA GLU A 163 40.15 -74.38 -36.76
C GLU A 163 39.54 -75.01 -38.02
N GLU A 164 38.30 -75.49 -37.96
CA GLU A 164 37.55 -75.99 -39.13
C GLU A 164 36.99 -74.86 -40.04
N GLY A 165 37.11 -73.59 -39.63
CA GLY A 165 36.62 -72.43 -40.40
C GLY A 165 35.09 -72.34 -40.48
N LEU A 166 34.37 -72.98 -39.56
CA LEU A 166 32.91 -72.88 -39.45
C LEU A 166 32.50 -71.50 -38.93
N ILE A 167 33.33 -70.93 -38.05
CA ILE A 167 33.16 -69.60 -37.42
C ILE A 167 34.48 -68.82 -37.51
N GLU A 168 34.39 -67.50 -37.53
CA GLU A 168 35.53 -66.59 -37.66
C GLU A 168 36.15 -66.23 -36.30
N THR A 169 35.32 -66.11 -35.27
CA THR A 169 35.73 -65.96 -33.87
C THR A 169 34.58 -66.36 -32.93
N ALA A 170 34.88 -66.58 -31.65
CA ALA A 170 33.90 -66.79 -30.59
C ALA A 170 34.38 -66.24 -29.25
N TYR A 171 33.44 -65.90 -28.37
CA TYR A 171 33.73 -65.44 -27.01
C TYR A 171 32.75 -66.01 -25.97
N PRO A 172 33.18 -66.19 -24.71
CA PRO A 172 32.34 -66.71 -23.64
C PRO A 172 31.37 -65.63 -23.11
N LEU A 173 30.12 -66.01 -22.84
CA LEU A 173 29.20 -65.18 -22.05
C LEU A 173 29.42 -65.47 -20.56
N VAL A 174 30.39 -64.76 -19.98
CA VAL A 174 30.64 -64.77 -18.53
C VAL A 174 29.59 -63.90 -17.84
N GLU A 175 28.79 -64.50 -16.96
CA GLU A 175 27.91 -63.74 -16.07
C GLU A 175 28.75 -62.82 -15.15
N ARG A 176 28.37 -61.54 -15.09
CA ARG A 176 28.96 -60.55 -14.18
C ARG A 176 27.90 -60.09 -13.20
N GLN A 177 28.19 -60.17 -11.90
CA GLN A 177 27.43 -59.38 -10.92
C GLN A 177 27.91 -57.93 -11.03
N GLN A 178 26.98 -57.01 -11.28
CA GLN A 178 27.21 -55.59 -11.08
C GLN A 178 26.75 -55.22 -9.67
N THR A 179 27.64 -54.57 -8.91
CA THR A 179 27.27 -53.91 -7.64
C THR A 179 26.87 -52.47 -7.99
N PRO A 180 25.72 -51.97 -7.54
CA PRO A 180 25.42 -50.54 -7.64
C PRO A 180 26.47 -49.73 -6.87
N ARG A 181 27.17 -48.82 -7.54
CA ARG A 181 27.85 -47.70 -6.88
C ARG A 181 26.78 -46.67 -6.52
N TRP A 182 26.82 -46.17 -5.29
CA TRP A 182 25.83 -45.24 -4.76
C TRP A 182 26.53 -43.95 -4.32
N GLN A 183 26.60 -42.98 -5.22
CA GLN A 183 27.08 -41.63 -4.93
C GLN A 183 26.06 -40.89 -4.06
N TRP A 184 26.09 -41.20 -2.76
CA TRP A 184 25.15 -40.67 -1.77
C TRP A 184 25.19 -39.15 -1.66
N HIS A 185 26.30 -38.52 -2.03
CA HIS A 185 26.46 -37.05 -2.09
C HIS A 185 25.55 -36.40 -3.16
N LEU A 186 25.11 -37.16 -4.16
CA LEU A 186 24.19 -36.72 -5.22
C LEU A 186 22.73 -37.14 -4.95
N GLU A 187 22.51 -38.31 -4.36
CA GLU A 187 21.18 -38.80 -3.94
C GLU A 187 21.29 -39.68 -2.67
N ASN A 188 20.95 -39.11 -1.51
CA ASN A 188 20.95 -39.79 -0.21
C ASN A 188 19.55 -40.32 0.11
N THR A 189 19.31 -41.57 -0.29
CA THR A 189 18.10 -42.35 0.02
C THR A 189 18.10 -42.96 1.44
N GLY A 190 19.06 -42.58 2.29
CA GLY A 190 19.29 -43.18 3.60
C GLY A 190 20.15 -44.46 3.54
N GLN A 191 20.92 -44.65 2.46
CA GLN A 191 21.89 -45.74 2.36
C GLN A 191 22.92 -45.71 3.50
N SER A 192 23.41 -46.89 3.88
CA SER A 192 24.37 -47.11 4.98
C SER A 192 23.99 -46.57 6.37
N GLY A 193 22.79 -46.01 6.54
CA GLY A 193 22.35 -45.34 7.78
C GLY A 193 22.37 -43.81 7.71
N GLY A 194 22.51 -43.23 6.51
CA GLY A 194 22.47 -41.80 6.27
C GLY A 194 21.10 -41.18 6.54
N VAL A 195 21.08 -39.84 6.57
CA VAL A 195 19.85 -39.05 6.68
C VAL A 195 19.34 -38.73 5.28
N ILE A 196 18.08 -39.05 5.00
CA ILE A 196 17.48 -38.86 3.68
C ILE A 196 17.46 -37.37 3.32
N GLY A 197 18.03 -37.00 2.17
CA GLY A 197 18.18 -35.61 1.74
C GLY A 197 19.39 -34.87 2.32
N GLU A 198 20.27 -35.54 3.07
CA GLU A 198 21.62 -35.02 3.34
C GLU A 198 22.55 -35.40 2.17
N ASP A 199 22.26 -34.73 1.05
CA ASP A 199 22.93 -34.68 -0.24
C ASP A 199 22.84 -33.24 -0.78
N VAL A 200 23.41 -32.97 -1.97
CA VAL A 200 23.34 -31.64 -2.61
C VAL A 200 22.06 -31.41 -3.44
N ASN A 201 21.06 -32.30 -3.35
CA ASN A 201 19.79 -32.20 -4.07
C ASN A 201 19.96 -32.02 -5.60
N ILE A 202 20.89 -32.75 -6.22
CA ILE A 202 21.28 -32.51 -7.63
C ILE A 202 20.16 -32.80 -8.65
N THR A 203 19.24 -33.70 -8.30
CA THR A 203 18.32 -34.31 -9.26
C THR A 203 17.27 -33.36 -9.85
N GLY A 204 16.95 -32.26 -9.16
CA GLY A 204 16.07 -31.21 -9.67
C GLY A 204 16.78 -30.36 -10.73
N ALA A 205 18.01 -29.91 -10.45
CA ALA A 205 18.83 -29.14 -11.39
C ALA A 205 19.08 -29.89 -12.71
N TRP A 206 19.43 -31.18 -12.62
CA TRP A 206 19.68 -32.10 -13.73
C TRP A 206 18.52 -32.34 -14.72
N ASN A 207 17.34 -31.79 -14.48
CA ASN A 207 16.25 -31.78 -15.46
C ASN A 207 16.45 -30.69 -16.53
N ASN A 208 17.19 -29.63 -16.21
CA ASN A 208 17.36 -28.43 -17.03
C ASN A 208 18.83 -28.14 -17.35
N TYR A 209 19.74 -28.35 -16.39
CA TYR A 209 21.15 -27.92 -16.44
C TYR A 209 22.09 -29.06 -16.03
N ARG A 210 23.26 -29.13 -16.68
CA ARG A 210 24.29 -30.17 -16.51
C ARG A 210 25.73 -29.62 -16.50
N GLY A 211 25.92 -28.31 -16.58
CA GLY A 211 27.20 -27.61 -16.67
C GLY A 211 27.58 -27.20 -18.10
N ALA A 212 26.67 -27.37 -19.07
CA ALA A 212 26.98 -27.35 -20.48
C ALA A 212 27.55 -25.99 -20.96
N GLY A 213 28.84 -25.98 -21.30
CA GLY A 213 29.54 -24.78 -21.77
C GLY A 213 30.23 -23.94 -20.69
N VAL A 214 30.23 -24.40 -19.44
CA VAL A 214 31.01 -23.83 -18.32
C VAL A 214 32.29 -24.66 -18.14
N ILE A 215 33.41 -24.03 -17.79
CA ILE A 215 34.72 -24.71 -17.68
C ILE A 215 35.29 -24.63 -16.26
N ILE A 216 35.63 -25.80 -15.70
CA ILE A 216 36.23 -25.98 -14.37
C ILE A 216 37.71 -26.35 -14.52
N GLY A 217 38.60 -25.48 -14.05
CA GLY A 217 40.02 -25.77 -13.87
C GLY A 217 40.25 -26.45 -12.52
N ILE A 218 40.87 -27.64 -12.54
CA ILE A 218 41.26 -28.37 -11.33
C ILE A 218 42.73 -28.07 -11.03
N VAL A 219 42.98 -27.32 -9.96
CA VAL A 219 44.32 -26.85 -9.57
C VAL A 219 44.87 -27.78 -8.48
N ASP A 220 45.59 -28.83 -8.88
CA ASP A 220 45.95 -29.94 -7.97
C ASP A 220 47.20 -30.73 -8.42
N ASP A 221 47.32 -32.02 -8.07
CA ASP A 221 48.49 -32.89 -8.24
C ASP A 221 48.63 -33.57 -9.62
N GLY A 222 47.62 -33.40 -10.47
CA GLY A 222 47.54 -33.87 -11.86
C GLY A 222 46.12 -34.37 -12.21
N LEU A 223 45.79 -34.43 -13.49
CA LEU A 223 44.47 -34.87 -13.98
C LEU A 223 44.64 -35.88 -15.12
N ASP A 224 44.17 -37.12 -14.91
CA ASP A 224 44.14 -38.20 -15.91
C ASP A 224 43.11 -37.86 -17.01
N TRP A 225 43.49 -36.94 -17.89
CA TRP A 225 42.59 -36.29 -18.86
C TRP A 225 42.03 -37.24 -19.92
N ASN A 226 42.68 -38.38 -20.15
CA ASN A 226 42.20 -39.43 -21.05
C ASN A 226 41.37 -40.50 -20.33
N HIS A 227 41.02 -40.29 -19.06
CA HIS A 227 40.18 -41.23 -18.30
C HIS A 227 38.79 -41.36 -18.96
N PRO A 228 38.29 -42.57 -19.25
CA PRO A 228 37.04 -42.80 -20.01
C PRO A 228 35.73 -42.30 -19.37
N ASP A 229 35.79 -41.58 -18.26
CA ASP A 229 34.65 -40.96 -17.56
C ASP A 229 34.85 -39.43 -17.38
N LEU A 230 35.92 -38.87 -17.98
CA LEU A 230 36.25 -37.44 -18.00
C LEU A 230 36.45 -36.89 -19.44
N ASP A 231 36.77 -37.74 -20.42
CA ASP A 231 37.32 -37.33 -21.72
C ASP A 231 36.30 -36.73 -22.72
N ASP A 232 35.00 -37.07 -22.64
CA ASP A 232 33.96 -36.62 -23.59
C ASP A 232 33.79 -35.08 -23.66
N PHE A 233 34.06 -34.35 -22.56
CA PHE A 233 33.91 -32.88 -22.46
C PHE A 233 35.21 -32.13 -22.16
N TYR A 234 36.35 -32.84 -22.11
CA TYR A 234 37.63 -32.29 -21.65
C TYR A 234 38.20 -31.19 -22.58
N GLN A 235 38.83 -30.16 -22.01
CA GLN A 235 39.26 -28.94 -22.71
C GLN A 235 40.78 -28.82 -22.82
N SER A 236 41.46 -29.82 -23.41
CA SER A 236 42.93 -29.94 -23.45
C SER A 236 43.71 -28.90 -24.27
N SER A 237 43.10 -27.77 -24.60
CA SER A 237 43.79 -26.54 -25.02
C SER A 237 43.92 -25.51 -23.89
N LEU A 238 43.45 -25.83 -22.68
CA LEU A 238 43.46 -24.98 -21.49
C LEU A 238 44.29 -25.57 -20.33
N ASP A 239 44.87 -26.76 -20.51
CA ASP A 239 45.70 -27.42 -19.50
C ASP A 239 47.04 -26.72 -19.30
N TYR A 240 47.69 -26.98 -18.16
CA TYR A 240 49.11 -26.67 -17.96
C TYR A 240 49.71 -27.48 -16.81
N ASP A 241 50.92 -28.03 -17.01
CA ASP A 241 51.77 -28.52 -15.93
C ASP A 241 52.78 -27.45 -15.49
N PHE A 242 52.47 -26.77 -14.39
CA PHE A 242 53.36 -25.76 -13.81
C PHE A 242 54.63 -26.38 -13.22
N CYS A 243 54.65 -27.69 -12.95
CA CYS A 243 55.83 -28.41 -12.47
C CYS A 243 56.78 -28.83 -13.61
N GLY A 244 56.23 -29.25 -14.76
CA GLY A 244 56.95 -29.61 -15.99
C GLY A 244 57.36 -28.44 -16.88
N ASP A 245 56.57 -27.36 -16.90
CA ASP A 245 56.64 -26.22 -17.85
C ASP A 245 56.21 -26.62 -19.28
N ASP A 246 55.13 -27.41 -19.40
CA ASP A 246 54.48 -27.80 -20.66
C ASP A 246 52.96 -28.04 -20.52
N ASP A 247 52.29 -28.42 -21.63
CA ASP A 247 50.83 -28.46 -21.78
C ASP A 247 50.20 -29.85 -21.43
N ASP A 248 50.87 -30.72 -20.66
CA ASP A 248 50.42 -32.11 -20.37
C ASP A 248 50.20 -32.35 -18.85
N PRO A 249 48.96 -32.30 -18.33
CA PRO A 249 48.66 -32.39 -16.90
C PRO A 249 48.62 -33.83 -16.37
N THR A 250 49.14 -34.81 -17.12
CA THR A 250 49.03 -36.24 -16.80
C THR A 250 49.70 -36.58 -15.45
N PRO A 251 48.96 -37.11 -14.46
CA PRO A 251 49.45 -37.31 -13.11
C PRO A 251 50.54 -38.37 -13.03
N SER A 252 51.48 -38.15 -12.10
CA SER A 252 52.43 -39.19 -11.71
C SER A 252 51.75 -40.23 -10.81
N SER A 253 52.24 -41.48 -10.78
CA SER A 253 51.66 -42.49 -9.88
C SER A 253 51.78 -42.04 -8.42
N ASN A 254 50.69 -42.23 -7.66
CA ASN A 254 50.37 -41.70 -6.32
C ASN A 254 49.88 -40.24 -6.28
N ASN A 255 49.78 -39.54 -7.42
CA ASN A 255 49.17 -38.20 -7.53
C ASN A 255 47.73 -38.28 -8.07
N ALA A 256 46.81 -38.87 -7.31
CA ALA A 256 45.47 -39.17 -7.79
C ALA A 256 44.40 -38.18 -7.33
N HIS A 257 44.79 -37.14 -6.59
CA HIS A 257 43.85 -36.24 -5.92
C HIS A 257 43.10 -35.37 -6.93
N GLY A 258 43.81 -34.68 -7.83
CA GLY A 258 43.19 -33.89 -8.91
C GLY A 258 42.30 -34.72 -9.84
N THR A 259 42.67 -35.98 -10.09
CA THR A 259 41.85 -36.92 -10.89
C THR A 259 40.58 -37.35 -10.17
N ALA A 260 40.62 -37.53 -8.85
CA ALA A 260 39.45 -37.84 -8.04
C ALA A 260 38.54 -36.61 -7.85
N ALA A 261 39.13 -35.42 -7.66
CA ALA A 261 38.42 -34.14 -7.58
C ALA A 261 37.69 -33.81 -8.89
N ALA A 262 38.34 -33.98 -10.04
CA ALA A 262 37.75 -33.80 -11.37
C ALA A 262 36.47 -34.62 -11.55
N GLY A 263 36.46 -35.89 -11.09
CA GLY A 263 35.29 -36.75 -11.19
C GLY A 263 34.12 -36.34 -10.30
N VAL A 264 34.38 -35.76 -9.12
CA VAL A 264 33.33 -35.22 -8.24
C VAL A 264 32.70 -33.97 -8.87
N ALA A 265 33.52 -33.12 -9.50
CA ALA A 265 33.04 -31.93 -10.20
C ALA A 265 32.22 -32.30 -11.45
N ALA A 266 32.80 -33.06 -12.39
CA ALA A 266 32.29 -33.19 -13.75
C ALA A 266 32.61 -34.53 -14.45
N ALA A 267 32.62 -35.68 -13.76
CA ALA A 267 32.58 -36.96 -14.47
C ALA A 267 31.31 -37.09 -15.32
N VAL A 268 31.45 -37.64 -16.52
CA VAL A 268 30.48 -37.55 -17.63
C VAL A 268 29.12 -38.15 -17.26
N GLY A 269 29.10 -39.32 -16.62
CA GLY A 269 27.86 -39.99 -16.22
C GLY A 269 26.95 -40.39 -17.39
N ASN A 270 25.99 -41.29 -17.14
CA ASN A 270 25.06 -41.86 -18.14
C ASN A 270 25.69 -42.55 -19.37
N ASN A 271 27.00 -42.44 -19.60
CA ASN A 271 27.84 -43.14 -20.59
C ASN A 271 27.88 -44.68 -20.39
N SER A 272 27.28 -45.19 -19.30
CA SER A 272 27.29 -46.60 -18.85
C SER A 272 28.62 -47.09 -18.28
N ILE A 273 29.45 -46.16 -17.80
CA ILE A 273 30.72 -46.39 -17.11
C ILE A 273 30.59 -45.81 -15.67
N GLY A 274 31.50 -46.20 -14.79
CA GLY A 274 31.93 -45.39 -13.65
C GLY A 274 30.89 -44.72 -12.74
N VAL A 275 30.86 -43.39 -12.81
CA VAL A 275 30.28 -42.43 -11.86
C VAL A 275 29.67 -41.22 -12.60
N SER A 276 29.24 -40.18 -11.89
CA SER A 276 28.86 -38.87 -12.44
C SER A 276 29.38 -37.77 -11.54
N GLY A 277 29.92 -36.69 -12.08
CA GLY A 277 30.13 -35.45 -11.32
C GLY A 277 28.82 -34.71 -11.12
N ALA A 278 28.82 -33.64 -10.32
CA ALA A 278 27.66 -32.76 -10.17
C ALA A 278 27.32 -32.00 -11.47
N ALA A 279 28.32 -31.66 -12.29
CA ALA A 279 28.18 -31.04 -13.60
C ALA A 279 28.66 -31.97 -14.74
N PRO A 280 27.88 -33.02 -15.09
CA PRO A 280 28.29 -34.05 -16.05
C PRO A 280 28.52 -33.59 -17.50
N GLU A 281 28.15 -32.35 -17.86
CA GLU A 281 28.37 -31.76 -19.19
C GLU A 281 29.26 -30.49 -19.13
N ALA A 282 29.89 -30.20 -17.98
CA ALA A 282 30.91 -29.15 -17.88
C ALA A 282 32.24 -29.56 -18.51
N GLY A 283 32.97 -28.56 -19.00
CA GLY A 283 34.35 -28.75 -19.44
C GLY A 283 35.31 -28.84 -18.26
N LEU A 284 36.32 -29.69 -18.37
CA LEU A 284 37.42 -29.82 -17.41
C LEU A 284 38.74 -29.36 -18.04
N ALA A 285 39.59 -28.71 -17.24
CA ALA A 285 40.98 -28.39 -17.58
C ALA A 285 41.92 -28.79 -16.42
N GLY A 286 43.07 -29.39 -16.74
CA GLY A 286 44.05 -29.87 -15.75
C GLY A 286 45.13 -28.83 -15.48
N LEU A 287 45.21 -28.33 -14.25
CA LEU A 287 46.20 -27.32 -13.84
C LEU A 287 47.12 -27.93 -12.76
N GLN A 288 48.15 -28.65 -13.19
CA GLN A 288 49.03 -29.40 -12.29
C GLN A 288 50.01 -28.45 -11.59
N LEU A 289 49.85 -28.31 -10.27
CA LEU A 289 50.56 -27.33 -9.43
C LEU A 289 51.29 -27.96 -8.24
N ILE A 290 50.61 -28.82 -7.47
CA ILE A 290 51.10 -29.29 -6.16
C ILE A 290 51.87 -30.62 -6.22
N SER A 291 52.04 -31.19 -7.42
CA SER A 291 52.88 -32.38 -7.67
C SER A 291 54.38 -32.13 -7.40
N CYS A 292 54.77 -30.86 -7.23
CA CYS A 292 56.11 -30.41 -6.87
C CYS A 292 56.04 -29.24 -5.87
N SER A 293 57.21 -28.82 -5.35
CA SER A 293 57.28 -27.63 -4.49
C SER A 293 56.86 -26.37 -5.25
N THR A 294 55.84 -25.67 -4.74
CA THR A 294 55.30 -24.44 -5.31
C THR A 294 56.14 -23.21 -4.93
N THR A 295 55.72 -22.03 -5.41
CA THR A 295 56.25 -20.70 -5.10
C THR A 295 55.20 -19.66 -5.50
N ASP A 296 55.14 -18.50 -4.84
CA ASP A 296 54.26 -17.34 -5.14
C ASP A 296 54.02 -17.08 -6.64
N ILE A 297 55.08 -16.99 -7.46
CA ILE A 297 54.95 -16.75 -8.92
C ILE A 297 54.35 -17.93 -9.71
N ARG A 298 54.44 -19.15 -9.18
CA ARG A 298 53.87 -20.36 -9.79
C ARG A 298 52.38 -20.48 -9.42
N GLU A 299 52.07 -20.27 -8.14
CA GLU A 299 50.70 -20.17 -7.63
C GLU A 299 49.92 -19.06 -8.36
N SER A 300 50.53 -17.87 -8.49
CA SER A 300 49.94 -16.74 -9.23
C SER A 300 49.72 -17.05 -10.70
N ASN A 301 50.64 -17.79 -11.34
CA ASN A 301 50.48 -18.20 -12.74
C ASN A 301 49.34 -19.19 -12.89
N ALA A 302 49.18 -20.15 -11.97
CA ALA A 302 48.08 -21.13 -12.02
C ALA A 302 46.69 -20.47 -11.90
N LEU A 303 46.52 -19.54 -10.96
CA LEU A 303 45.24 -18.84 -10.77
C LEU A 303 44.98 -17.69 -11.77
N SER A 304 45.98 -17.29 -12.56
CA SER A 304 45.81 -16.33 -13.68
C SER A 304 45.84 -16.97 -15.07
N HIS A 305 46.00 -18.30 -15.15
CA HIS A 305 46.03 -19.05 -16.39
C HIS A 305 44.65 -19.13 -17.03
N GLU A 306 44.51 -18.57 -18.23
CA GLU A 306 43.30 -18.62 -19.06
C GLU A 306 41.99 -18.15 -18.37
N ILE A 307 42.07 -17.13 -17.50
CA ILE A 307 40.92 -16.50 -16.78
C ILE A 307 39.79 -15.95 -17.67
N GLN A 308 39.93 -15.97 -19.00
CA GLN A 308 38.89 -15.60 -19.96
C GLN A 308 38.16 -16.82 -20.56
N GLN A 309 38.63 -18.04 -20.26
CA GLN A 309 38.14 -19.30 -20.82
C GLN A 309 37.80 -20.31 -19.71
N ILE A 310 38.51 -20.30 -18.58
CA ILE A 310 38.16 -21.07 -17.38
C ILE A 310 37.24 -20.20 -16.50
N ASP A 311 36.06 -20.73 -16.16
CA ASP A 311 35.08 -20.04 -15.32
C ASP A 311 35.37 -20.22 -13.82
N ILE A 312 35.68 -21.46 -13.42
CA ILE A 312 35.76 -21.89 -12.02
C ILE A 312 37.12 -22.53 -11.76
N TYR A 313 37.82 -22.08 -10.73
CA TYR A 313 39.08 -22.65 -10.26
C TYR A 313 38.83 -23.41 -8.95
N SER A 314 38.93 -24.74 -9.03
CA SER A 314 38.73 -25.63 -7.89
C SER A 314 40.07 -25.97 -7.24
N ASN A 315 40.29 -25.50 -6.01
CA ASN A 315 41.54 -25.64 -5.28
C ASN A 315 41.31 -26.50 -4.03
N SER A 316 42.16 -27.48 -3.77
CA SER A 316 41.96 -28.46 -2.69
C SER A 316 43.25 -28.77 -1.93
N TRP A 317 44.02 -27.69 -1.73
CA TRP A 317 45.34 -27.59 -1.12
C TRP A 317 45.46 -26.24 -0.39
N GLY A 318 46.44 -26.09 0.49
CA GLY A 318 46.68 -24.87 1.27
C GLY A 318 47.98 -24.95 2.06
N PRO A 319 48.06 -24.25 3.21
CA PRO A 319 49.09 -24.43 4.24
C PRO A 319 49.11 -25.85 4.85
N SER A 320 49.68 -26.01 6.05
CA SER A 320 49.65 -27.29 6.78
C SER A 320 48.63 -27.27 7.91
N ASP A 321 47.54 -28.04 7.73
CA ASP A 321 46.39 -28.29 8.62
C ASP A 321 46.77 -28.89 10.00
N ASN A 322 47.63 -28.22 10.78
CA ASN A 322 48.34 -28.77 11.93
C ASN A 322 48.09 -28.06 13.28
N GLY A 323 47.27 -27.00 13.31
CA GLY A 323 47.01 -26.19 14.51
C GLY A 323 48.19 -25.33 14.96
N GLU A 324 49.19 -25.13 14.09
CA GLU A 324 50.42 -24.36 14.34
C GLU A 324 50.86 -23.47 13.15
N THR A 325 50.16 -23.52 12.00
CA THR A 325 50.57 -22.85 10.76
C THR A 325 49.72 -21.62 10.47
N LEU A 326 50.37 -20.47 10.38
CA LEU A 326 49.76 -19.20 9.99
C LEU A 326 50.47 -18.72 8.72
N GLU A 327 49.87 -18.96 7.56
CA GLU A 327 50.48 -18.72 6.25
C GLU A 327 49.44 -18.19 5.26
N ALA A 328 49.86 -17.20 4.45
CA ALA A 328 49.03 -16.51 3.48
C ALA A 328 49.69 -16.51 2.10
N PRO A 329 48.92 -16.37 1.01
CA PRO A 329 49.45 -16.25 -0.34
C PRO A 329 50.46 -15.11 -0.45
N GLY A 330 51.48 -15.33 -1.26
CA GLY A 330 52.44 -14.27 -1.58
C GLY A 330 51.81 -13.12 -2.39
N PRO A 331 52.51 -11.98 -2.52
CA PRO A 331 51.93 -10.79 -3.16
C PRO A 331 51.60 -10.96 -4.65
N LEU A 332 52.19 -11.93 -5.35
CA LEU A 332 51.81 -12.23 -6.74
C LEU A 332 50.54 -13.07 -6.77
N MET A 333 50.42 -14.06 -5.89
CA MET A 333 49.24 -14.92 -5.79
C MET A 333 48.00 -14.16 -5.31
N PHE A 334 48.13 -13.31 -4.29
CA PHE A 334 47.06 -12.41 -3.85
C PHE A 334 46.58 -11.51 -5.02
N ALA A 335 47.53 -10.88 -5.74
CA ALA A 335 47.22 -10.03 -6.88
C ALA A 335 46.63 -10.81 -8.08
N ALA A 336 46.94 -12.09 -8.24
CA ALA A 336 46.33 -12.95 -9.25
C ALA A 336 44.86 -13.26 -8.93
N MET A 337 44.52 -13.55 -7.67
CA MET A 337 43.12 -13.76 -7.27
C MET A 337 42.29 -12.48 -7.39
N GLU A 338 42.84 -11.33 -6.98
CA GLU A 338 42.19 -10.02 -7.15
C GLU A 338 42.03 -9.63 -8.64
N ALA A 339 43.04 -9.90 -9.47
CA ALA A 339 42.89 -9.71 -10.91
C ALA A 339 41.87 -10.69 -11.52
N GLY A 340 41.77 -11.91 -10.99
CA GLY A 340 40.80 -12.93 -11.38
C GLY A 340 39.35 -12.49 -11.09
N SER A 341 39.06 -12.04 -9.88
CA SER A 341 37.71 -11.55 -9.50
C SER A 341 37.31 -10.26 -10.23
N GLN A 342 38.26 -9.40 -10.59
CA GLN A 342 37.97 -8.15 -11.33
C GLN A 342 37.91 -8.31 -12.86
N ASN A 343 38.68 -9.23 -13.45
CA ASN A 343 38.88 -9.29 -14.92
C ASN A 343 38.48 -10.62 -15.54
N GLY A 344 38.38 -11.69 -14.75
CA GLY A 344 38.03 -13.03 -15.24
C GLY A 344 36.63 -13.07 -15.86
N ARG A 345 36.35 -14.10 -16.68
CA ARG A 345 35.06 -14.32 -17.34
C ARG A 345 34.53 -13.07 -18.05
N GLY A 346 35.40 -12.35 -18.76
CA GLY A 346 35.04 -11.11 -19.47
C GLY A 346 34.76 -9.88 -18.60
N GLY A 347 35.09 -9.92 -17.31
CA GLY A 347 34.79 -8.87 -16.31
C GLY A 347 33.72 -9.26 -15.29
N LEU A 348 33.15 -10.47 -15.36
CA LEU A 348 32.25 -11.01 -14.33
C LEU A 348 33.01 -11.56 -13.11
N GLY A 349 34.32 -11.79 -13.26
CA GLY A 349 35.19 -12.39 -12.26
C GLY A 349 35.21 -13.91 -12.34
N SER A 350 36.42 -14.49 -12.29
CA SER A 350 36.62 -15.93 -12.11
C SER A 350 36.06 -16.38 -10.77
N ILE A 351 35.37 -17.52 -10.73
CA ILE A 351 34.95 -18.12 -9.47
C ILE A 351 36.11 -18.92 -8.89
N ILE A 352 36.43 -18.73 -7.61
CA ILE A 352 37.49 -19.47 -6.94
C ILE A 352 36.87 -20.23 -5.76
N THR A 353 36.89 -21.56 -5.81
CA THR A 353 36.46 -22.42 -4.71
C THR A 353 37.70 -23.03 -4.03
N TRP A 354 37.67 -23.10 -2.70
CA TRP A 354 38.81 -23.51 -1.90
C TRP A 354 38.39 -24.40 -0.73
N ALA A 355 39.18 -25.45 -0.46
CA ALA A 355 38.94 -26.34 0.67
C ALA A 355 39.27 -25.63 1.99
N ALA A 356 38.31 -25.60 2.92
CA ALA A 356 38.48 -24.96 4.24
C ALA A 356 39.31 -25.81 5.24
N GLY A 357 40.30 -26.56 4.78
CA GLY A 357 41.21 -27.34 5.65
C GLY A 357 40.63 -28.63 6.26
N ASN A 358 41.49 -29.42 6.90
CA ASN A 358 41.23 -30.76 7.47
C ASN A 358 41.86 -30.93 8.88
N GLY A 359 42.21 -29.83 9.53
CA GLY A 359 42.97 -29.74 10.78
C GLY A 359 42.16 -29.79 12.07
N LEU A 360 40.83 -29.98 12.05
CA LEU A 360 39.98 -29.97 13.26
C LEU A 360 40.50 -30.89 14.39
N SER A 361 41.13 -32.02 14.06
CA SER A 361 41.69 -32.94 15.06
C SER A 361 42.96 -32.45 15.76
N ASN A 362 43.51 -31.30 15.31
CA ASN A 362 44.65 -30.59 15.87
C ASN A 362 44.24 -29.26 16.54
N ASP A 363 42.92 -29.01 16.66
CA ASP A 363 42.32 -27.72 17.05
C ASP A 363 42.69 -26.56 16.08
N ASP A 364 42.77 -26.83 14.76
CA ASP A 364 43.03 -25.81 13.72
C ASP A 364 41.76 -25.10 13.22
N ASN A 365 41.93 -23.95 12.57
CA ASN A 365 40.85 -23.06 12.12
C ASN A 365 41.14 -22.48 10.72
N SER A 366 40.15 -22.56 9.83
CA SER A 366 40.25 -22.17 8.42
C SER A 366 40.45 -20.67 8.17
N ASN A 367 40.45 -19.84 9.21
CA ASN A 367 40.80 -18.43 9.18
C ASN A 367 42.32 -18.19 9.41
N ASN A 368 43.09 -19.24 9.76
CA ASN A 368 44.56 -19.28 9.76
C ASN A 368 45.14 -19.54 8.36
N ASP A 369 44.34 -20.10 7.44
CA ASP A 369 44.67 -20.22 6.02
C ASP A 369 44.36 -18.91 5.29
N GLY A 370 45.40 -18.17 4.93
CA GLY A 370 45.26 -16.90 4.20
C GLY A 370 44.80 -17.04 2.74
N TYR A 371 44.73 -18.26 2.19
CA TYR A 371 44.09 -18.55 0.91
C TYR A 371 42.59 -18.73 1.10
N ALA A 372 42.18 -19.61 2.03
CA ALA A 372 40.77 -19.85 2.34
C ALA A 372 40.06 -18.65 2.99
N ASN A 373 40.79 -17.70 3.59
CA ASN A 373 40.21 -16.48 4.19
C ASN A 373 40.13 -15.26 3.24
N LEU A 374 40.32 -15.44 1.93
CA LEU A 374 40.10 -14.39 0.93
C LEU A 374 38.60 -14.17 0.64
N ARG A 375 38.14 -12.91 0.68
CA ARG A 375 36.79 -12.53 0.22
C ARG A 375 36.44 -12.97 -1.22
N TYR A 376 37.46 -13.07 -2.09
CA TYR A 376 37.35 -13.55 -3.47
C TYR A 376 37.14 -15.08 -3.58
N VAL A 377 37.23 -15.80 -2.47
CA VAL A 377 37.23 -17.26 -2.39
C VAL A 377 35.97 -17.77 -1.70
N ILE A 378 35.34 -18.76 -2.31
CA ILE A 378 34.29 -19.56 -1.70
C ILE A 378 34.97 -20.66 -0.89
N ALA A 379 35.12 -20.43 0.42
CA ALA A 379 35.65 -21.43 1.35
C ALA A 379 34.59 -22.52 1.62
N VAL A 380 34.94 -23.77 1.31
CA VAL A 380 34.03 -24.93 1.37
C VAL A 380 34.43 -25.89 2.49
N THR A 381 33.52 -26.12 3.42
CA THR A 381 33.67 -27.10 4.51
C THR A 381 32.92 -28.42 4.24
N ALA A 382 33.12 -29.42 5.08
CA ALA A 382 32.72 -30.81 4.84
C ALA A 382 31.76 -31.39 5.89
N VAL A 383 30.66 -31.98 5.41
CA VAL A 383 29.70 -32.73 6.23
C VAL A 383 29.63 -34.21 5.85
N THR A 384 29.24 -35.05 6.81
CA THR A 384 29.01 -36.48 6.57
C THR A 384 27.66 -36.73 5.89
N TYR A 385 27.42 -37.98 5.45
CA TYR A 385 26.13 -38.51 4.96
C TYR A 385 24.94 -38.46 5.96
N LYS A 386 25.12 -37.77 7.10
CA LYS A 386 24.09 -37.43 8.09
C LYS A 386 23.89 -35.92 8.27
N GLY A 387 24.61 -35.07 7.53
CA GLY A 387 24.60 -33.61 7.67
C GLY A 387 25.38 -33.08 8.88
N GLU A 388 26.11 -33.95 9.59
CA GLU A 388 26.95 -33.63 10.75
C GLU A 388 28.35 -33.19 10.29
N GLN A 389 29.03 -32.31 11.04
CA GLN A 389 30.42 -31.88 10.75
C GLN A 389 31.36 -33.08 10.64
N SER A 390 32.13 -33.17 9.55
CA SER A 390 33.15 -34.21 9.40
C SER A 390 34.29 -34.04 10.42
N TYR A 391 34.85 -35.13 10.93
CA TYR A 391 35.78 -35.13 12.07
C TYR A 391 37.12 -34.37 11.86
N TYR A 392 37.39 -33.94 10.64
CA TYR A 392 38.56 -33.16 10.22
C TYR A 392 38.19 -31.73 9.79
N ALA A 393 36.91 -31.45 9.50
CA ALA A 393 36.50 -30.21 8.83
C ALA A 393 36.60 -29.02 9.78
N GLU A 394 37.52 -28.11 9.49
CA GLU A 394 37.82 -26.97 10.36
C GLU A 394 36.62 -26.02 10.47
N PRO A 395 36.51 -25.29 11.60
CA PRO A 395 35.63 -24.14 11.70
C PRO A 395 36.31 -22.89 11.11
N GLY A 396 35.56 -21.80 11.00
CA GLY A 396 36.06 -20.47 10.65
C GLY A 396 34.92 -19.50 10.33
N ALA A 397 35.15 -18.21 10.56
CA ALA A 397 34.15 -17.18 10.24
C ALA A 397 34.06 -16.88 8.72
N ASN A 398 35.10 -17.25 7.96
CA ASN A 398 35.23 -17.13 6.51
C ASN A 398 34.53 -18.24 5.70
N ILE A 399 34.08 -19.32 6.33
CA ILE A 399 33.39 -20.42 5.63
C ILE A 399 32.04 -19.94 5.09
N LEU A 400 31.85 -19.99 3.78
CA LEU A 400 30.59 -19.62 3.13
C LEU A 400 29.60 -20.79 3.11
N VAL A 401 30.06 -21.99 2.74
CA VAL A 401 29.17 -23.11 2.40
C VAL A 401 29.78 -24.46 2.78
N ALA A 402 28.93 -25.43 3.08
CA ALA A 402 29.29 -26.82 3.32
C ALA A 402 28.88 -27.72 2.14
N ALA A 403 29.58 -28.84 1.96
CA ALA A 403 29.15 -29.89 1.05
C ALA A 403 29.46 -31.32 1.57
N PRO A 404 28.74 -32.34 1.08
CA PRO A 404 28.99 -33.76 1.37
C PRO A 404 30.44 -34.21 1.14
N SER A 405 31.00 -34.90 2.15
CA SER A 405 32.31 -35.56 2.09
C SER A 405 32.36 -36.81 3.00
N ASN A 406 33.51 -37.48 3.09
CA ASN A 406 33.70 -38.69 3.88
C ASN A 406 33.55 -38.45 5.38
N GLY A 407 33.02 -39.44 6.09
CA GLY A 407 32.81 -39.39 7.53
C GLY A 407 31.84 -40.48 8.01
N ASP A 408 31.84 -40.76 9.31
CA ASP A 408 30.96 -41.74 9.96
C ASP A 408 30.88 -43.15 9.33
N GLY A 409 31.90 -43.53 8.57
CA GLY A 409 32.02 -44.83 7.90
C GLY A 409 31.72 -44.85 6.41
N GLU A 410 31.28 -43.73 5.82
CA GLU A 410 31.10 -43.56 4.38
C GLU A 410 32.13 -42.62 3.76
N SER A 411 32.23 -42.63 2.43
CA SER A 411 33.23 -41.87 1.65
C SER A 411 32.72 -41.50 0.26
N ILE A 412 33.49 -40.71 -0.49
CA ILE A 412 33.10 -40.25 -1.82
C ILE A 412 33.59 -41.25 -2.88
N THR A 413 32.63 -41.82 -3.62
CA THR A 413 32.87 -42.61 -4.83
C THR A 413 33.11 -41.67 -6.02
N THR A 414 34.26 -41.78 -6.68
CA THR A 414 34.68 -40.94 -7.83
C THR A 414 35.71 -41.69 -8.71
N THR A 415 36.23 -41.03 -9.74
CA THR A 415 37.33 -41.48 -10.62
C THR A 415 38.66 -41.63 -9.86
N ASP A 416 39.58 -42.41 -10.43
CA ASP A 416 40.95 -42.66 -9.93
C ASP A 416 41.85 -42.85 -11.16
N ILE A 417 43.18 -42.70 -11.02
CA ILE A 417 44.11 -42.84 -12.17
C ILE A 417 43.98 -44.26 -12.78
N GLU A 418 43.89 -44.36 -14.11
CA GLU A 418 43.70 -45.63 -14.81
C GLU A 418 44.64 -46.76 -14.34
N GLY A 419 44.08 -47.95 -14.16
CA GLY A 419 44.78 -49.18 -13.83
C GLY A 419 45.21 -49.31 -12.37
N SER A 420 46.38 -48.78 -12.00
CA SER A 420 46.91 -48.85 -10.62
C SER A 420 47.84 -47.68 -10.31
N GLY A 421 47.53 -46.52 -10.87
CA GLY A 421 48.31 -45.30 -10.65
C GLY A 421 48.04 -44.66 -9.30
N GLY A 422 46.79 -44.71 -8.82
CA GLY A 422 46.27 -43.88 -7.74
C GLY A 422 45.86 -44.61 -6.45
N TYR A 423 44.69 -44.26 -5.90
CA TYR A 423 44.22 -44.74 -4.59
C TYR A 423 44.00 -46.26 -4.56
N THR A 424 43.61 -46.85 -5.69
CA THR A 424 43.23 -48.26 -5.83
C THR A 424 43.96 -48.96 -6.99
N SER A 425 43.53 -50.18 -7.31
CA SER A 425 43.90 -50.88 -8.56
C SER A 425 42.69 -50.99 -9.50
N SER A 426 41.93 -49.91 -9.58
CA SER A 426 40.77 -49.68 -10.43
C SER A 426 40.81 -48.22 -10.85
N ASP A 427 40.17 -47.90 -11.97
CA ASP A 427 40.05 -46.54 -12.52
C ASP A 427 39.05 -45.66 -11.70
N TYR A 428 38.76 -46.07 -10.46
CA TYR A 428 37.74 -45.50 -9.57
C TYR A 428 38.06 -45.79 -8.11
N THR A 429 37.80 -44.82 -7.24
CA THR A 429 37.96 -44.94 -5.78
C THR A 429 36.62 -44.81 -5.08
N ASP A 430 36.43 -45.59 -4.02
CA ASP A 430 35.30 -45.50 -3.08
C ASP A 430 35.75 -44.91 -1.72
N SER A 431 36.93 -44.25 -1.68
CA SER A 431 37.55 -43.73 -0.45
C SER A 431 38.10 -42.31 -0.56
N PHE A 432 37.60 -41.49 -1.49
CA PHE A 432 37.94 -40.07 -1.55
C PHE A 432 37.18 -39.26 -0.48
N GLY A 433 37.69 -38.08 -0.11
CA GLY A 433 37.28 -37.39 1.11
C GLY A 433 38.04 -36.10 1.40
N GLY A 434 37.86 -35.58 2.62
CA GLY A 434 38.38 -34.27 3.04
C GLY A 434 37.47 -33.11 2.58
N THR A 435 37.77 -31.89 3.02
CA THR A 435 37.23 -30.68 2.37
C THR A 435 37.63 -30.62 0.88
N SER A 436 38.74 -31.30 0.54
CA SER A 436 39.21 -31.61 -0.80
C SER A 436 38.22 -32.36 -1.73
N SER A 437 37.18 -33.02 -1.20
CA SER A 437 36.10 -33.59 -2.03
C SER A 437 34.76 -32.83 -1.92
N ALA A 438 34.57 -32.05 -0.86
CA ALA A 438 33.47 -31.10 -0.73
C ALA A 438 33.61 -29.93 -1.72
N THR A 439 34.83 -29.43 -1.91
CA THR A 439 35.14 -28.28 -2.79
C THR A 439 34.79 -28.52 -4.26
N PRO A 440 35.29 -29.58 -4.94
CA PRO A 440 34.91 -29.86 -6.33
C PRO A 440 33.41 -30.15 -6.50
N LEU A 441 32.73 -30.65 -5.46
CA LEU A 441 31.28 -30.83 -5.48
C LEU A 441 30.55 -29.49 -5.56
N VAL A 442 30.98 -28.48 -4.79
CA VAL A 442 30.50 -27.09 -4.93
C VAL A 442 30.85 -26.50 -6.28
N SER A 443 32.08 -26.70 -6.79
CA SER A 443 32.49 -26.26 -8.13
C SER A 443 31.56 -26.78 -9.23
N GLY A 444 31.16 -28.05 -9.15
CA GLY A 444 30.16 -28.64 -10.06
C GLY A 444 28.78 -28.02 -9.90
N VAL A 445 28.29 -27.77 -8.68
CA VAL A 445 27.00 -27.09 -8.49
C VAL A 445 27.01 -25.66 -9.06
N ILE A 446 28.11 -24.91 -8.86
CA ILE A 446 28.27 -23.57 -9.45
C ILE A 446 28.30 -23.64 -10.98
N ALA A 447 28.88 -24.68 -11.59
CA ALA A 447 28.80 -24.85 -13.04
C ALA A 447 27.35 -25.03 -13.54
N LEU A 448 26.45 -25.63 -12.75
CA LEU A 448 25.02 -25.65 -13.06
C LEU A 448 24.38 -24.26 -12.94
N MET A 449 24.80 -23.44 -11.96
CA MET A 449 24.33 -22.06 -11.78
C MET A 449 24.77 -21.16 -12.95
N LEU A 450 26.01 -21.31 -13.42
CA LEU A 450 26.53 -20.52 -14.54
C LEU A 450 25.95 -20.96 -15.91
N GLU A 451 25.55 -22.22 -16.08
CA GLU A 451 24.71 -22.61 -17.23
C GLU A 451 23.31 -21.97 -17.14
N ALA A 452 22.72 -21.95 -15.94
CA ALA A 452 21.40 -21.37 -15.70
C ALA A 452 21.36 -19.85 -15.93
N ASN A 453 22.42 -19.14 -15.55
CA ASN A 453 22.61 -17.72 -15.81
C ASN A 453 24.11 -17.38 -15.99
N PRO A 454 24.62 -17.25 -17.24
CA PRO A 454 26.04 -17.01 -17.47
C PRO A 454 26.48 -15.59 -17.09
N ASN A 455 25.56 -14.66 -16.80
CA ASN A 455 25.87 -13.28 -16.46
C ASN A 455 26.20 -13.07 -14.97
N LEU A 456 26.04 -14.09 -14.12
CA LEU A 456 26.37 -14.00 -12.69
C LEU A 456 27.84 -13.60 -12.51
N THR A 457 28.08 -12.59 -11.68
CA THR A 457 29.43 -12.23 -11.21
C THR A 457 29.90 -13.19 -10.11
N TRP A 458 31.18 -13.08 -9.73
CA TRP A 458 31.72 -13.81 -8.59
C TRP A 458 30.99 -13.50 -7.26
N ARG A 459 30.43 -12.29 -7.09
CA ARG A 459 29.59 -11.91 -5.95
C ARG A 459 28.19 -12.52 -6.02
N ASP A 460 27.55 -12.47 -7.19
CA ASP A 460 26.22 -13.08 -7.38
C ASP A 460 26.21 -14.57 -7.06
N VAL A 461 27.29 -15.29 -7.42
CA VAL A 461 27.45 -16.71 -7.06
C VAL A 461 27.51 -16.90 -5.54
N GLN A 462 28.17 -15.99 -4.80
CA GLN A 462 28.18 -16.06 -3.33
C GLN A 462 26.78 -15.76 -2.75
N HIS A 463 26.11 -14.68 -3.18
CA HIS A 463 24.75 -14.34 -2.74
C HIS A 463 23.75 -15.48 -2.98
N VAL A 464 23.75 -16.09 -4.18
CA VAL A 464 22.86 -17.22 -4.47
C VAL A 464 23.17 -18.43 -3.59
N LEU A 465 24.44 -18.67 -3.22
CA LEU A 465 24.80 -19.74 -2.26
C LEU A 465 24.34 -19.40 -0.83
N VAL A 466 24.44 -18.15 -0.38
CA VAL A 466 23.93 -17.68 0.92
C VAL A 466 22.42 -17.89 1.02
N GLU A 467 21.67 -17.47 0.00
CA GLU A 467 20.19 -17.54 -0.06
C GLU A 467 19.64 -18.96 -0.24
N THR A 468 20.43 -19.91 -0.75
CA THR A 468 19.96 -21.26 -1.09
C THR A 468 20.61 -22.39 -0.29
N SER A 469 21.61 -22.10 0.55
CA SER A 469 22.20 -23.09 1.44
C SER A 469 21.20 -23.61 2.47
N ARG A 470 21.18 -24.93 2.63
CA ARG A 470 20.24 -25.66 3.48
C ARG A 470 20.84 -25.93 4.84
N LYS A 471 20.16 -25.51 5.91
CA LYS A 471 20.56 -25.80 7.30
C LYS A 471 20.63 -27.32 7.57
N ASN A 472 21.85 -27.87 7.51
CA ASN A 472 22.22 -29.21 7.98
C ASN A 472 22.39 -29.23 9.51
N ASP A 473 22.42 -30.43 10.11
CA ASP A 473 22.34 -30.68 11.57
C ASP A 473 21.65 -29.54 12.33
N ALA A 474 20.34 -29.44 12.13
CA ALA A 474 19.55 -28.32 12.64
C ALA A 474 19.57 -28.19 14.18
N SER A 475 20.14 -29.18 14.88
CA SER A 475 20.34 -29.28 16.33
C SER A 475 21.73 -28.84 16.84
N ASP A 476 22.74 -28.66 15.99
CA ASP A 476 24.06 -28.20 16.41
C ASP A 476 23.99 -26.79 17.02
N SER A 477 24.75 -26.55 18.09
CA SER A 477 24.72 -25.29 18.86
C SER A 477 25.56 -24.15 18.27
N SER A 478 26.30 -24.39 17.18
CA SER A 478 27.01 -23.35 16.41
C SER A 478 26.08 -22.49 15.56
N TRP A 479 24.85 -22.95 15.30
CA TRP A 479 23.85 -22.23 14.53
C TRP A 479 23.30 -21.02 15.30
N THR A 480 23.57 -19.82 14.78
CA THR A 480 22.99 -18.57 15.26
C THR A 480 22.22 -17.88 14.13
N THR A 481 21.49 -16.81 14.49
CA THR A 481 20.88 -15.88 13.54
C THR A 481 21.65 -14.57 13.58
N ASN A 482 22.05 -14.04 12.43
CA ASN A 482 22.80 -12.80 12.33
C ASN A 482 21.88 -11.55 12.37
N GLY A 483 22.45 -10.35 12.20
CA GLY A 483 21.71 -9.09 12.33
C GLY A 483 20.59 -8.86 11.30
N ASP A 484 20.67 -9.45 10.10
CA ASP A 484 19.68 -9.28 9.02
C ASP A 484 18.70 -10.47 8.93
N GLY A 485 18.98 -11.56 9.65
CA GLY A 485 18.07 -12.70 9.83
C GLY A 485 18.57 -14.03 9.26
N TYR A 486 19.73 -14.06 8.60
CA TYR A 486 20.32 -15.29 8.07
C TYR A 486 20.71 -16.27 9.19
N LEU A 487 20.57 -17.56 8.91
CA LEU A 487 21.07 -18.64 9.77
C LEU A 487 22.50 -18.98 9.35
N VAL A 488 23.44 -18.82 10.27
CA VAL A 488 24.87 -19.00 9.98
C VAL A 488 25.59 -19.74 11.11
N SER A 489 26.69 -20.41 10.77
CA SER A 489 27.51 -21.20 11.68
C SER A 489 28.98 -21.14 11.29
N HIS A 490 29.87 -21.05 12.28
CA HIS A 490 31.32 -21.17 12.09
C HIS A 490 31.75 -22.60 11.68
N LYS A 491 30.86 -23.60 11.69
CA LYS A 491 31.14 -24.98 11.24
C LYS A 491 30.66 -25.29 9.83
N TYR A 492 29.71 -24.52 9.32
CA TYR A 492 28.90 -24.88 8.14
C TYR A 492 28.69 -23.72 7.17
N GLY A 493 29.15 -22.51 7.50
CA GLY A 493 28.74 -21.28 6.81
C GLY A 493 27.24 -21.10 6.91
N PHE A 494 26.60 -20.85 5.76
CA PHE A 494 25.14 -20.78 5.63
C PHE A 494 24.47 -22.16 5.50
N GLY A 495 25.25 -23.24 5.37
CA GLY A 495 24.77 -24.63 5.38
C GLY A 495 25.23 -25.44 4.18
N VAL A 496 24.57 -26.57 3.95
CA VAL A 496 24.88 -27.46 2.81
C VAL A 496 24.29 -26.90 1.53
N VAL A 497 25.10 -26.82 0.48
CA VAL A 497 24.65 -26.40 -0.85
C VAL A 497 23.46 -27.24 -1.35
N ASP A 498 22.36 -26.59 -1.72
CA ASP A 498 21.23 -27.22 -2.42
C ASP A 498 21.26 -26.80 -3.89
N ALA A 499 21.73 -27.69 -4.76
CA ALA A 499 21.91 -27.40 -6.18
C ALA A 499 20.59 -27.11 -6.91
N SER A 500 19.48 -27.70 -6.46
CA SER A 500 18.17 -27.44 -7.05
C SER A 500 17.63 -26.08 -6.65
N ALA A 501 17.85 -25.63 -5.42
CA ALA A 501 17.52 -24.27 -5.01
C ALA A 501 18.42 -23.26 -5.73
N ALA A 502 19.74 -23.48 -5.73
CA ALA A 502 20.74 -22.60 -6.34
C ALA A 502 20.48 -22.32 -7.82
N VAL A 503 20.26 -23.34 -8.66
CA VAL A 503 20.01 -23.09 -10.11
C VAL A 503 18.65 -22.45 -10.38
N ASN A 504 17.63 -22.74 -9.57
CA ASN A 504 16.31 -22.14 -9.73
C ASN A 504 16.32 -20.65 -9.34
N LEU A 505 17.13 -20.25 -8.36
CA LEU A 505 17.34 -18.85 -8.02
C LEU A 505 18.23 -18.16 -9.07
N ALA A 506 19.38 -18.76 -9.43
CA ALA A 506 20.29 -18.25 -10.45
C ALA A 506 19.60 -17.88 -11.78
N ALA A 507 18.69 -18.74 -12.26
CA ALA A 507 17.94 -18.56 -13.51
C ALA A 507 16.98 -17.35 -13.52
N GLN A 508 16.70 -16.74 -12.36
CA GLN A 508 15.85 -15.57 -12.19
C GLN A 508 16.53 -14.44 -11.38
N TRP A 509 17.84 -14.55 -11.13
CA TRP A 509 18.61 -13.63 -10.30
C TRP A 509 18.87 -12.30 -11.02
N SER A 510 18.44 -11.19 -10.41
CA SER A 510 18.91 -9.85 -10.74
C SER A 510 20.34 -9.68 -10.20
N LEU A 511 21.26 -9.18 -11.02
CA LEU A 511 22.65 -8.98 -10.59
C LEU A 511 22.72 -7.98 -9.43
N VAL A 512 23.57 -8.24 -8.44
CA VAL A 512 23.77 -7.33 -7.31
C VAL A 512 24.54 -6.08 -7.73
N GLU A 513 24.27 -4.98 -7.03
CA GLU A 513 24.85 -3.69 -7.36
C GLU A 513 26.37 -3.63 -7.21
N SER A 514 26.96 -2.59 -7.80
CA SER A 514 28.42 -2.39 -7.81
C SER A 514 29.01 -2.38 -6.40
N GLU A 515 30.08 -3.18 -6.20
CA GLU A 515 30.74 -3.31 -4.89
C GLU A 515 31.29 -1.96 -4.40
N MET A 516 30.95 -1.62 -3.15
CA MET A 516 31.58 -0.57 -2.37
C MET A 516 32.36 -1.15 -1.19
N ASN A 517 33.25 -0.34 -0.62
CA ASN A 517 33.88 -0.66 0.65
C ASN A 517 34.07 0.57 1.52
N VAL A 518 34.06 0.36 2.84
CA VAL A 518 34.43 1.33 3.85
C VAL A 518 35.52 0.73 4.74
N SER A 519 36.52 1.53 5.12
CA SER A 519 37.62 1.10 5.98
C SER A 519 37.87 2.08 7.11
N SER A 520 38.18 1.53 8.29
CA SER A 520 38.69 2.32 9.42
C SER A 520 40.10 2.87 9.18
N GLY A 521 40.83 2.33 8.20
CA GLY A 521 42.29 2.33 8.18
C GLY A 521 42.89 1.52 9.34
N MET A 522 44.21 1.30 9.31
CA MET A 522 44.92 0.76 10.47
C MET A 522 45.03 1.83 11.56
N GLN A 523 44.75 1.41 12.80
CA GLN A 523 44.75 2.22 14.00
C GLN A 523 45.83 1.71 14.96
N THR A 524 46.89 2.48 15.15
CA THR A 524 47.91 2.21 16.18
C THR A 524 47.30 2.39 17.57
N VAL A 525 47.36 1.36 18.41
CA VAL A 525 46.73 1.34 19.74
C VAL A 525 47.70 1.11 20.90
N ASP A 526 48.80 0.37 20.71
CA ASP A 526 49.83 0.07 21.72
C ASP A 526 49.26 -0.44 23.08
N VAL A 527 48.42 -1.47 23.08
CA VAL A 527 47.69 -1.96 24.30
C VAL A 527 48.16 -3.33 24.77
N ASP A 528 48.69 -3.40 26.00
CA ASP A 528 49.08 -4.65 26.68
C ASP A 528 47.88 -5.60 26.90
N ILE A 529 48.06 -6.90 26.58
CA ILE A 529 47.08 -7.98 26.78
C ILE A 529 47.25 -8.60 28.19
N PRO A 530 46.20 -8.71 29.03
CA PRO A 530 46.35 -9.19 30.41
C PRO A 530 46.32 -10.73 30.62
N ASP A 531 47.49 -11.33 30.87
CA ASP A 531 47.79 -12.70 31.40
C ASP A 531 46.58 -13.37 32.13
N ASN A 532 45.82 -14.19 31.39
CA ASN A 532 44.60 -14.93 31.83
C ASN A 532 43.78 -14.23 32.92
N SER A 533 43.33 -13.01 32.61
CA SER A 533 42.64 -12.15 33.58
C SER A 533 41.15 -12.44 33.76
N GLY A 534 40.50 -13.12 32.80
CA GLY A 534 39.04 -13.30 32.77
C GLY A 534 38.30 -12.02 32.30
N ALA A 535 38.92 -11.27 31.39
CA ALA A 535 38.41 -10.05 30.78
C ALA A 535 39.19 -9.71 29.48
N PRO A 536 38.50 -9.49 28.34
CA PRO A 536 39.13 -9.09 27.09
C PRO A 536 39.62 -7.63 27.09
N VAL A 537 40.59 -7.35 26.22
CA VAL A 537 40.87 -6.00 25.70
C VAL A 537 39.88 -5.71 24.58
N ASN A 538 39.06 -4.69 24.75
CA ASN A 538 38.10 -4.25 23.74
C ASN A 538 38.58 -2.97 23.06
N LEU A 539 38.64 -3.00 21.74
CA LEU A 539 38.94 -1.87 20.85
C LEU A 539 37.72 -1.63 19.96
N SER A 540 37.35 -0.38 19.69
CA SER A 540 36.18 -0.08 18.86
C SER A 540 36.42 1.00 17.82
N VAL A 541 35.63 0.93 16.73
CA VAL A 541 35.56 1.94 15.68
C VAL A 541 34.10 2.15 15.30
N ASN A 542 33.72 3.40 14.99
CA ASN A 542 32.37 3.74 14.56
C ASN A 542 32.36 3.98 13.04
N ILE A 543 31.67 3.11 12.29
CA ILE A 543 31.39 3.28 10.86
C ILE A 543 30.12 4.14 10.70
N THR A 544 30.09 5.03 9.72
CA THR A 544 28.99 5.99 9.47
C THR A 544 28.16 5.67 8.23
N GLU A 545 28.84 5.09 7.26
CA GLU A 545 28.40 4.57 5.98
C GLU A 545 27.53 3.33 6.21
N ALA A 546 26.43 3.19 5.46
CA ALA A 546 25.57 2.01 5.49
C ALA A 546 25.72 1.21 4.21
N LEU A 547 26.33 0.04 4.34
CA LEU A 547 26.36 -1.01 3.34
C LEU A 547 25.36 -2.10 3.71
N HIS A 548 24.83 -2.80 2.72
CA HIS A 548 24.32 -4.16 2.90
C HIS A 548 25.52 -5.10 2.77
N LEU A 549 25.95 -5.68 3.89
CA LEU A 549 27.27 -6.32 3.99
C LEU A 549 27.37 -7.67 3.26
N GLU A 550 28.58 -7.94 2.79
CA GLU A 550 28.98 -9.23 2.18
C GLU A 550 30.14 -9.83 2.99
N ASN A 551 31.30 -9.18 2.97
CA ASN A 551 32.49 -9.60 3.72
C ASN A 551 32.99 -8.51 4.66
N VAL A 552 33.61 -8.91 5.77
CA VAL A 552 34.43 -8.03 6.61
C VAL A 552 35.82 -8.63 6.78
N ASP A 553 36.84 -7.95 6.28
CA ASP A 553 38.25 -8.27 6.48
C ASP A 553 38.78 -7.52 7.71
N VAL A 554 39.45 -8.23 8.62
CA VAL A 554 39.95 -7.75 9.92
C VAL A 554 41.47 -7.91 9.97
N TYR A 555 42.17 -6.80 10.01
CA TYR A 555 43.63 -6.75 10.06
C TYR A 555 44.13 -6.51 11.49
N VAL A 556 45.16 -7.24 11.93
CA VAL A 556 45.76 -7.13 13.27
C VAL A 556 47.29 -7.28 13.24
N ASP A 557 47.99 -6.45 14.01
CA ASP A 557 49.38 -6.69 14.42
C ASP A 557 49.42 -6.85 15.95
N ILE A 558 49.82 -8.03 16.41
CA ILE A 558 49.82 -8.46 17.81
C ILE A 558 51.12 -9.20 18.10
N ASP A 559 51.98 -8.60 18.93
CA ASP A 559 53.07 -9.31 19.58
C ASP A 559 52.48 -10.23 20.68
N HIS A 560 52.74 -11.54 20.66
CA HIS A 560 52.40 -12.47 21.75
C HIS A 560 53.39 -13.64 21.80
N THR A 561 53.75 -14.11 23.00
CA THR A 561 54.74 -15.19 23.15
C THR A 561 54.22 -16.61 22.94
N TYR A 562 52.89 -16.78 22.91
CA TYR A 562 52.19 -18.02 22.57
C TYR A 562 50.86 -17.62 21.91
N ARG A 563 50.75 -17.59 20.58
CA ARG A 563 49.60 -16.96 19.91
C ARG A 563 48.30 -17.76 20.03
N GLY A 564 48.38 -19.09 20.13
CA GLY A 564 47.21 -19.96 20.33
C GLY A 564 46.52 -19.80 21.68
N ASP A 565 47.13 -19.08 22.63
CA ASP A 565 46.47 -18.74 23.89
C ASP A 565 45.43 -17.59 23.74
N LEU A 566 45.44 -16.86 22.61
CA LEU A 566 44.55 -15.74 22.32
C LEU A 566 43.21 -16.18 21.70
N GLU A 567 42.11 -15.64 22.24
CA GLU A 567 40.78 -15.64 21.62
C GLU A 567 40.51 -14.25 21.03
N ILE A 568 40.11 -14.19 19.76
CA ILE A 568 39.91 -12.96 18.97
C ILE A 568 38.49 -12.97 18.38
N ILE A 569 37.67 -12.00 18.78
CA ILE A 569 36.24 -11.92 18.41
C ILE A 569 35.90 -10.53 17.88
N LEU A 570 35.32 -10.45 16.68
CA LEU A 570 34.67 -9.24 16.17
C LEU A 570 33.20 -9.24 16.58
N THR A 571 32.69 -8.08 17.02
CA THR A 571 31.26 -7.86 17.29
C THR A 571 30.74 -6.71 16.43
N ALA A 572 29.64 -6.95 15.71
CA ALA A 572 28.95 -5.99 14.85
C ALA A 572 28.00 -5.07 15.65
N PRO A 573 27.54 -3.93 15.07
CA PRO A 573 26.57 -3.03 15.70
C PRO A 573 25.24 -3.70 16.09
N SER A 574 24.87 -4.78 15.40
CA SER A 574 23.72 -5.65 15.73
C SER A 574 23.88 -6.44 17.03
N GLY A 575 25.12 -6.59 17.52
CA GLY A 575 25.50 -7.52 18.59
C GLY A 575 25.87 -8.93 18.10
N MET A 576 25.79 -9.23 16.80
CA MET A 576 26.29 -10.49 16.23
C MET A 576 27.82 -10.59 16.38
N GLN A 577 28.34 -11.81 16.57
CA GLN A 577 29.76 -12.05 16.84
C GLN A 577 30.39 -13.03 15.85
N SER A 578 31.57 -12.68 15.34
CA SER A 578 32.45 -13.55 14.56
C SER A 578 33.65 -13.96 15.41
N ILE A 579 33.83 -15.25 15.67
CA ILE A 579 35.05 -15.81 16.26
C ILE A 579 36.08 -15.92 15.14
N LEU A 580 37.14 -15.13 15.22
CA LEU A 580 38.19 -15.06 14.21
C LEU A 580 39.33 -16.05 14.51
N SER A 581 39.63 -16.23 15.79
CA SER A 581 40.50 -17.28 16.34
C SER A 581 40.01 -17.63 17.74
N GLU A 582 39.73 -18.90 18.01
CA GLU A 582 39.59 -19.44 19.36
C GLU A 582 40.94 -19.82 19.98
N LYS A 583 40.93 -20.11 21.28
CA LYS A 583 42.10 -20.64 21.99
C LYS A 583 42.41 -22.08 21.53
N HIS A 584 43.60 -22.29 20.97
CA HIS A 584 44.09 -23.56 20.44
C HIS A 584 45.55 -23.84 20.86
N SER A 585 46.17 -24.89 20.30
CA SER A 585 47.46 -25.41 20.79
C SER A 585 48.72 -24.72 20.23
N ASP A 586 48.60 -23.62 19.48
CA ASP A 586 49.71 -22.99 18.75
C ASP A 586 50.74 -22.27 19.63
N ALA A 587 51.90 -22.90 19.80
CA ALA A 587 53.04 -22.41 20.59
C ALA A 587 53.98 -21.43 19.85
N ASN A 588 53.59 -20.93 18.67
CA ASN A 588 54.36 -19.94 17.92
C ASN A 588 54.04 -18.50 18.37
N ASN A 589 54.88 -17.57 17.92
CA ASN A 589 54.77 -16.15 18.22
C ASN A 589 53.88 -15.41 17.21
N ASN A 590 53.17 -14.41 17.71
CA ASN A 590 52.57 -13.26 17.00
C ASN A 590 51.52 -13.53 15.90
N TYR A 591 50.64 -12.54 15.72
CA TYR A 591 49.95 -12.26 14.46
C TYR A 591 50.59 -11.00 13.87
N ALA A 592 51.22 -11.08 12.69
CA ALA A 592 52.02 -9.97 12.14
C ALA A 592 51.42 -9.47 10.83
N ASP A 593 50.82 -8.27 10.84
CA ASP A 593 49.96 -7.76 9.76
C ASP A 593 48.91 -8.80 9.27
N TRP A 594 48.44 -9.67 10.18
CA TRP A 594 47.56 -10.79 9.81
C TRP A 594 46.16 -10.30 9.48
N ARG A 595 45.53 -10.95 8.50
CA ARG A 595 44.15 -10.69 8.11
C ARG A 595 43.29 -11.93 8.33
N PHE A 596 42.28 -11.79 9.17
CA PHE A 596 41.12 -12.69 9.22
C PHE A 596 40.00 -12.16 8.31
N SER A 597 39.08 -13.01 7.86
CA SER A 597 37.84 -12.57 7.20
C SER A 597 36.60 -13.20 7.84
N THR A 598 35.45 -12.59 7.62
CA THR A 598 34.16 -13.14 8.05
C THR A 598 33.04 -12.85 7.05
N VAL A 599 32.20 -13.85 6.83
CA VAL A 599 30.91 -13.77 6.12
C VAL A 599 29.71 -13.90 7.07
N GLN A 600 29.93 -14.04 8.38
CA GLN A 600 28.85 -14.22 9.36
C GLN A 600 27.89 -13.01 9.42
N HIS A 601 28.32 -11.86 8.93
CA HIS A 601 27.58 -10.59 8.91
C HIS A 601 26.90 -10.27 7.57
N TRP A 602 26.75 -11.25 6.67
CA TRP A 602 26.08 -11.05 5.38
C TRP A 602 24.67 -10.45 5.55
N GLY A 603 24.36 -9.43 4.76
CA GLY A 603 23.14 -8.62 4.80
C GLY A 603 23.08 -7.53 5.88
N GLU A 604 23.87 -7.61 6.95
CA GLU A 604 23.81 -6.67 8.07
C GLU A 604 24.14 -5.22 7.64
N GLU A 605 23.58 -4.24 8.35
CA GLU A 605 23.94 -2.83 8.15
C GLU A 605 25.30 -2.52 8.80
N SER A 606 26.23 -1.96 8.02
CA SER A 606 27.58 -1.63 8.51
C SER A 606 27.65 -0.50 9.54
N ARG A 607 26.62 0.34 9.62
CA ARG A 607 26.60 1.60 10.38
C ARG A 607 26.55 1.34 11.90
N GLY A 608 27.48 1.96 12.64
CA GLY A 608 27.54 1.92 14.10
C GLY A 608 28.90 1.51 14.67
N GLU A 609 28.92 1.14 15.96
CA GLU A 609 30.13 0.75 16.67
C GLU A 609 30.46 -0.74 16.45
N TRP A 610 31.61 -1.00 15.81
CA TRP A 610 32.23 -2.32 15.70
C TRP A 610 33.26 -2.50 16.80
N ILE A 611 33.32 -3.68 17.42
CA ILE A 611 34.19 -3.96 18.57
C ILE A 611 35.05 -5.20 18.29
N LEU A 612 36.37 -5.04 18.26
CA LEU A 612 37.32 -6.14 18.34
C LEU A 612 37.62 -6.43 19.82
N SER A 613 37.44 -7.68 20.22
CA SER A 613 37.75 -8.19 21.56
C SER A 613 38.89 -9.20 21.47
N VAL A 614 39.93 -9.03 22.31
CA VAL A 614 41.07 -9.97 22.40
C VAL A 614 41.26 -10.39 23.85
N GLU A 615 41.15 -11.67 24.16
CA GLU A 615 41.43 -12.23 25.49
C GLU A 615 42.55 -13.27 25.43
N ASP A 616 43.53 -13.13 26.32
CA ASP A 616 44.51 -14.19 26.59
C ASP A 616 43.94 -15.18 27.61
N HIS A 617 43.89 -16.45 27.25
CA HIS A 617 43.47 -17.57 28.11
C HIS A 617 44.68 -18.40 28.62
N GLY A 618 45.92 -17.99 28.32
CA GLY A 618 47.21 -18.60 28.68
C GLY A 618 47.75 -18.13 30.02
N ASN A 619 48.72 -18.81 30.63
CA ASN A 619 49.24 -18.41 31.96
C ASN A 619 50.75 -18.18 31.94
N GLY A 620 51.16 -16.91 32.04
CA GLY A 620 52.56 -16.47 32.14
C GLY A 620 53.25 -16.17 30.81
N ASP A 621 52.52 -16.30 29.70
CA ASP A 621 52.81 -15.67 28.41
C ASP A 621 52.06 -14.33 28.35
N VAL A 622 52.51 -13.39 27.53
CA VAL A 622 51.97 -12.01 27.45
C VAL A 622 52.24 -11.38 26.09
N GLY A 623 51.54 -10.29 25.79
CA GLY A 623 51.77 -9.52 24.58
C GLY A 623 51.08 -8.15 24.54
N THR A 624 51.04 -7.57 23.35
CA THR A 624 50.57 -6.21 23.06
C THR A 624 49.88 -6.20 21.71
N ILE A 625 48.67 -5.62 21.64
CA ILE A 625 48.03 -5.25 20.37
C ILE A 625 48.71 -3.97 19.89
N ASN A 626 49.41 -4.03 18.77
CA ASN A 626 50.14 -2.90 18.21
C ASN A 626 49.20 -2.05 17.35
N GLU A 627 48.63 -2.66 16.30
CA GLU A 627 47.69 -2.02 15.37
C GLU A 627 46.51 -2.94 15.02
N TRP A 628 45.36 -2.37 14.66
CA TRP A 628 44.23 -3.12 14.07
C TRP A 628 43.43 -2.28 13.08
N GLY A 629 42.63 -2.92 12.22
CA GLY A 629 41.72 -2.22 11.31
C GLY A 629 40.70 -3.13 10.65
N LEU A 630 39.65 -2.52 10.09
CA LEU A 630 38.58 -3.18 9.35
C LEU A 630 38.51 -2.68 7.90
N VAL A 631 38.14 -3.56 6.99
CA VAL A 631 37.59 -3.22 5.67
C VAL A 631 36.29 -4.00 5.49
N LEU A 632 35.20 -3.27 5.30
CA LEU A 632 33.85 -3.81 5.15
C LEU A 632 33.44 -3.66 3.68
N PHE A 633 32.90 -4.72 3.08
CA PHE A 633 32.51 -4.80 1.67
C PHE A 633 31.00 -5.08 1.55
N GLY A 634 30.36 -4.53 0.52
CA GLY A 634 28.93 -4.71 0.25
C GLY A 634 28.42 -3.79 -0.85
N THR A 635 27.10 -3.75 -1.05
CA THR A 635 26.45 -2.68 -1.84
C THR A 635 26.12 -1.49 -0.92
N ASP A 636 25.80 -0.33 -1.49
CA ASP A 636 25.14 0.73 -0.72
C ASP A 636 23.78 0.23 -0.19
N ARG A 637 23.31 0.81 0.92
CA ARG A 637 22.01 0.55 1.56
C ARG A 637 21.09 1.77 1.50
N ASP A 638 21.66 2.96 1.28
CA ASP A 638 20.94 4.22 1.13
C ASP A 638 20.96 4.66 -0.36
N ILE A 639 20.68 3.73 -1.28
CA ILE A 639 20.54 4.03 -2.72
C ILE A 639 19.29 4.91 -2.93
N ASP A 640 19.44 5.86 -3.85
CA ASP A 640 18.46 6.84 -4.32
C ASP A 640 18.63 6.83 -5.86
N SER A 641 17.89 5.94 -6.53
CA SER A 641 18.17 5.49 -7.91
C SER A 641 17.78 6.50 -8.99
N ASP A 642 16.80 7.36 -8.75
CA ASP A 642 16.38 8.44 -9.66
C ASP A 642 16.80 9.86 -9.18
N GLY A 643 17.04 10.05 -7.88
CA GLY A 643 17.63 11.26 -7.29
C GLY A 643 16.65 12.16 -6.55
N ASP A 644 15.54 11.63 -6.04
CA ASP A 644 14.42 12.39 -5.47
C ASP A 644 14.52 12.65 -3.95
N LEU A 645 15.48 12.01 -3.28
CA LEU A 645 15.78 12.04 -1.82
C LEU A 645 14.95 11.11 -0.91
N LEU A 646 14.08 10.27 -1.48
CA LEU A 646 13.67 9.01 -0.88
C LEU A 646 14.82 7.99 -1.07
N THR A 647 14.56 6.69 -0.88
CA THR A 647 15.55 5.65 -1.16
C THR A 647 14.87 4.40 -1.66
N ASP A 648 15.52 3.63 -2.55
CA ASP A 648 14.94 2.44 -3.22
C ASP A 648 14.27 1.47 -2.23
N ARG A 649 14.83 1.41 -1.01
CA ARG A 649 14.29 0.64 0.10
C ARG A 649 13.04 1.26 0.72
N ASN A 650 13.01 2.55 1.03
CA ASN A 650 11.82 3.19 1.57
C ASN A 650 10.67 3.11 0.57
N GLU A 651 10.96 3.28 -0.71
CA GLU A 651 10.02 3.12 -1.81
C GLU A 651 9.45 1.71 -1.82
N THR A 652 10.29 0.68 -1.91
CA THR A 652 9.81 -0.72 -2.02
C THR A 652 9.25 -1.33 -0.71
N ASP A 653 9.78 -0.98 0.48
CA ASP A 653 9.35 -1.54 1.77
C ASP A 653 8.24 -0.72 2.48
N VAL A 654 8.11 0.60 2.22
CA VAL A 654 7.33 1.53 3.07
C VAL A 654 6.25 2.30 2.30
N TYR A 655 6.56 2.90 1.15
CA TYR A 655 5.66 3.78 0.40
C TYR A 655 5.03 3.13 -0.85
N PHE A 656 5.62 2.04 -1.33
CA PHE A 656 5.21 1.19 -2.46
C PHE A 656 5.26 1.84 -3.86
N THR A 657 6.08 2.88 -3.99
CA THR A 657 6.44 3.62 -5.21
C THR A 657 7.44 2.87 -6.11
N ASP A 658 7.73 3.35 -7.33
CA ASP A 658 8.68 2.72 -8.27
C ASP A 658 10.07 3.42 -8.23
N PRO A 659 11.13 2.78 -7.69
CA PRO A 659 12.44 3.40 -7.42
C PRO A 659 13.30 3.70 -8.66
N TYR A 660 12.66 3.99 -9.78
CA TYR A 660 13.27 4.42 -11.03
C TYR A 660 12.44 5.51 -11.74
N ASP A 661 11.36 6.00 -11.14
CA ASP A 661 10.47 7.03 -11.67
C ASP A 661 9.96 7.94 -10.53
N ALA A 662 10.70 9.02 -10.27
CA ALA A 662 10.61 9.93 -9.14
C ALA A 662 9.28 10.70 -8.93
N ASP A 663 8.20 10.30 -9.59
CA ASP A 663 6.88 10.95 -9.68
C ASP A 663 5.89 9.81 -9.98
N SER A 664 5.57 9.01 -8.96
CA SER A 664 4.96 7.66 -9.12
C SER A 664 3.51 7.67 -9.63
N ASP A 665 2.83 8.82 -9.62
CA ASP A 665 1.43 8.95 -10.05
C ASP A 665 1.13 10.04 -11.11
N ASP A 666 2.17 10.61 -11.74
CA ASP A 666 2.14 11.63 -12.82
C ASP A 666 1.61 13.03 -12.40
N ASP A 667 1.67 13.40 -11.11
CA ASP A 667 1.14 14.62 -10.48
C ASP A 667 2.02 15.89 -10.64
N LEU A 668 3.33 15.71 -10.89
CA LEU A 668 4.38 16.75 -10.93
C LEU A 668 5.01 17.18 -9.58
N LEU A 669 4.67 16.54 -8.47
CA LEU A 669 5.51 16.45 -7.27
C LEU A 669 6.57 15.34 -7.44
N ASN A 670 7.31 15.07 -6.37
CA ASN A 670 8.25 13.95 -6.30
C ASN A 670 7.96 13.17 -5.02
N ASP A 671 7.98 11.85 -5.05
CA ASP A 671 7.57 10.97 -3.94
C ASP A 671 8.29 11.32 -2.61
N GLY A 672 9.59 11.59 -2.68
CA GLY A 672 10.45 12.06 -1.61
C GLY A 672 10.24 13.51 -1.22
N TYR A 673 9.77 14.39 -2.12
CA TYR A 673 9.25 15.71 -1.74
C TYR A 673 7.99 15.53 -0.90
N GLU A 674 7.08 14.67 -1.33
CA GLU A 674 5.79 14.47 -0.70
C GLU A 674 5.91 13.91 0.71
N VAL A 675 6.57 12.75 0.82
CA VAL A 675 6.83 12.05 2.07
C VAL A 675 7.54 12.93 3.10
N ILE A 676 8.44 13.82 2.66
CA ILE A 676 9.31 14.61 3.56
C ILE A 676 8.73 15.99 3.87
N LEU A 677 7.94 16.61 2.97
CA LEU A 677 7.57 18.04 3.06
C LEU A 677 6.07 18.35 3.05
N SER A 678 5.24 17.73 2.20
CA SER A 678 3.77 17.97 2.17
C SER A 678 2.98 17.00 3.04
N ALA A 679 3.46 15.75 3.17
CA ALA A 679 2.76 14.62 3.79
C ALA A 679 1.46 14.19 3.06
N THR A 680 1.47 14.33 1.74
CA THR A 680 0.54 13.71 0.77
C THR A 680 0.90 12.22 0.56
N ASP A 681 0.10 11.46 -0.21
CA ASP A 681 0.30 10.03 -0.46
C ASP A 681 0.79 9.81 -1.92
N PRO A 682 2.08 9.45 -2.16
CA PRO A 682 2.72 9.44 -3.49
C PRO A 682 2.30 8.27 -4.40
N ASN A 683 1.04 7.88 -4.29
CA ASN A 683 0.34 6.89 -5.13
C ASN A 683 -1.08 7.40 -5.48
N LEU A 684 -1.39 8.65 -5.10
CA LEU A 684 -2.68 9.33 -5.15
C LEU A 684 -2.49 10.84 -5.41
N ALA A 685 -2.29 11.22 -6.68
CA ALA A 685 -2.30 12.56 -7.28
C ALA A 685 -3.44 13.55 -6.89
N ASP A 686 -4.31 13.20 -5.94
CA ASP A 686 -5.40 13.97 -5.32
C ASP A 686 -5.61 13.30 -3.94
N THR A 687 -4.84 13.72 -2.92
CA THR A 687 -4.74 13.02 -1.63
C THR A 687 -6.05 13.11 -0.83
N ASP A 688 -6.77 14.23 -0.87
CA ASP A 688 -7.97 14.43 -0.06
C ASP A 688 -9.31 14.18 -0.80
N GLY A 689 -9.28 14.07 -2.12
CA GLY A 689 -10.40 13.63 -2.97
C GLY A 689 -11.32 14.77 -3.44
N ASP A 690 -10.81 15.99 -3.48
CA ASP A 690 -11.47 17.21 -3.96
C ASP A 690 -11.63 17.23 -5.50
N GLY A 691 -10.60 16.78 -6.22
CA GLY A 691 -10.52 16.81 -7.69
C GLY A 691 -9.56 17.85 -8.28
N LEU A 692 -8.84 18.61 -7.44
CA LEU A 692 -7.59 19.29 -7.78
C LEU A 692 -6.41 18.36 -7.48
N GLU A 693 -5.33 18.47 -8.27
CA GLU A 693 -4.15 17.59 -8.13
C GLU A 693 -3.17 18.20 -7.11
N ASP A 694 -2.52 17.39 -6.25
CA ASP A 694 -1.71 17.88 -5.11
C ASP A 694 -0.55 18.80 -5.55
N GLY A 695 0.08 18.48 -6.68
CA GLY A 695 1.08 19.30 -7.36
C GLY A 695 0.51 20.57 -7.96
N ALA A 696 -0.75 20.57 -8.42
CA ALA A 696 -1.43 21.80 -8.82
C ALA A 696 -1.71 22.69 -7.59
N GLU A 697 -2.12 22.11 -6.47
CA GLU A 697 -2.28 22.82 -5.20
C GLU A 697 -0.97 23.48 -4.75
N ILE A 698 0.09 22.71 -4.55
CA ILE A 698 1.35 23.21 -3.98
C ILE A 698 2.08 24.16 -4.95
N LEU A 699 2.07 23.87 -6.26
CA LEU A 699 2.90 24.60 -7.23
C LEU A 699 2.17 25.76 -7.92
N VAL A 700 0.83 25.76 -7.96
CA VAL A 700 0.02 26.74 -8.71
C VAL A 700 -0.96 27.51 -7.83
N HIS A 701 -1.76 26.83 -7.02
CA HIS A 701 -2.90 27.44 -6.31
C HIS A 701 -2.56 27.95 -4.89
N LEU A 702 -1.53 27.36 -4.26
CA LEU A 702 -1.07 27.63 -2.89
C LEU A 702 -2.09 27.29 -1.79
N THR A 703 -2.98 26.35 -2.10
CA THR A 703 -3.94 25.67 -1.22
C THR A 703 -3.25 24.58 -0.38
N ASN A 704 -4.02 23.73 0.31
CA ASN A 704 -3.50 22.70 1.21
C ASN A 704 -4.10 21.32 0.84
N PRO A 705 -3.34 20.41 0.20
CA PRO A 705 -3.81 19.11 -0.32
C PRO A 705 -4.07 18.02 0.76
N LEU A 706 -4.53 18.47 1.92
CA LEU A 706 -4.96 17.67 3.07
C LEU A 706 -6.26 18.26 3.66
N SER A 707 -6.96 19.13 2.91
CA SER A 707 -8.17 19.87 3.28
C SER A 707 -8.91 20.40 2.04
N SER A 708 -9.90 19.66 1.55
CA SER A 708 -10.87 19.96 0.45
C SER A 708 -11.78 21.18 0.65
N ASP A 709 -11.27 22.22 1.31
CA ASP A 709 -11.87 23.49 1.67
C ASP A 709 -10.75 24.24 2.43
N SER A 710 -9.88 24.95 1.72
CA SER A 710 -8.65 25.55 2.30
C SER A 710 -8.92 26.77 3.18
N ASP A 711 -9.99 27.52 2.95
CA ASP A 711 -10.32 28.72 3.74
C ASP A 711 -11.52 28.59 4.69
N GLY A 712 -12.38 27.59 4.51
CA GLY A 712 -13.48 27.23 5.41
C GLY A 712 -14.87 27.73 4.98
N ASP A 713 -15.06 27.93 3.68
CA ASP A 713 -16.21 28.54 3.02
C ASP A 713 -17.40 27.57 2.81
N LEU A 714 -17.14 26.25 2.76
CA LEU A 714 -18.03 25.13 2.38
C LEU A 714 -18.12 24.80 0.87
N LEU A 715 -17.45 25.56 0.01
CA LEU A 715 -17.03 25.13 -1.33
C LEU A 715 -15.72 24.33 -1.22
N SER A 716 -15.23 23.74 -2.31
CA SER A 716 -13.98 22.96 -2.31
C SER A 716 -13.03 23.48 -3.37
N ASP A 717 -11.73 23.42 -3.11
CA ASP A 717 -10.68 24.10 -3.86
C ASP A 717 -10.70 23.77 -5.37
N GLY A 718 -10.93 22.51 -5.75
CA GLY A 718 -11.10 22.09 -7.13
C GLY A 718 -12.46 22.42 -7.73
N VAL A 719 -13.53 22.52 -6.93
CA VAL A 719 -14.82 23.07 -7.41
C VAL A 719 -14.68 24.56 -7.72
N GLU A 720 -13.98 25.30 -6.87
CA GLU A 720 -13.63 26.70 -7.12
C GLU A 720 -12.80 26.86 -8.38
N VAL A 721 -11.64 26.21 -8.45
CA VAL A 721 -10.67 26.35 -9.54
C VAL A 721 -11.21 25.83 -10.88
N LEU A 722 -11.89 24.68 -10.88
CA LEU A 722 -12.27 23.98 -12.11
C LEU A 722 -13.70 24.28 -12.59
N ILE A 723 -14.59 24.77 -11.73
CA ILE A 723 -16.01 24.99 -12.05
C ILE A 723 -16.41 26.47 -11.99
N ASN A 724 -16.13 27.16 -10.89
CA ASN A 724 -16.66 28.52 -10.66
C ASN A 724 -15.70 29.63 -11.11
N GLY A 725 -14.39 29.42 -10.97
CA GLY A 725 -13.35 30.42 -11.25
C GLY A 725 -13.08 31.40 -10.10
N THR A 726 -13.51 31.05 -8.88
CA THR A 726 -13.26 31.75 -7.63
C THR A 726 -11.84 31.49 -7.11
N ASN A 727 -11.50 31.96 -5.91
CA ASN A 727 -10.14 31.91 -5.36
C ASN A 727 -10.12 31.21 -3.98
N PRO A 728 -9.67 29.95 -3.87
CA PRO A 728 -9.81 29.07 -2.69
C PRO A 728 -8.86 29.39 -1.51
N LEU A 729 -8.59 30.67 -1.32
CA LEU A 729 -7.82 31.24 -0.20
C LEU A 729 -8.51 32.52 0.34
N VAL A 730 -9.71 32.85 -0.18
CA VAL A 730 -10.51 34.02 0.13
C VAL A 730 -12.01 33.68 -0.05
N MET A 731 -12.66 33.27 1.04
CA MET A 731 -14.12 32.99 1.20
C MET A 731 -15.11 33.90 0.44
N ASP A 732 -14.70 35.13 0.09
CA ASP A 732 -15.51 36.20 -0.49
C ASP A 732 -14.68 36.78 -1.65
N THR A 733 -14.75 36.15 -2.82
CA THR A 733 -13.80 36.39 -3.92
C THR A 733 -13.87 37.81 -4.46
N ASP A 734 -15.06 38.41 -4.53
CA ASP A 734 -15.24 39.75 -5.10
C ASP A 734 -15.44 40.88 -4.07
N GLY A 735 -15.71 40.55 -2.80
CA GLY A 735 -15.67 41.44 -1.63
C GLY A 735 -17.00 42.11 -1.27
N ASP A 736 -18.12 41.45 -1.53
CA ASP A 736 -19.50 41.93 -1.32
C ASP A 736 -19.98 41.71 0.13
N GLY A 737 -19.52 40.63 0.78
CA GLY A 737 -19.86 40.27 2.16
C GLY A 737 -20.73 39.00 2.31
N LEU A 738 -21.19 38.40 1.22
CA LEU A 738 -21.47 36.96 1.16
C LEU A 738 -20.17 36.17 1.03
N ASN A 739 -20.30 34.84 1.06
CA ASN A 739 -19.20 33.93 0.81
C ASN A 739 -19.55 32.98 -0.34
N ASP A 740 -18.56 32.65 -1.17
CA ASP A 740 -18.70 32.01 -2.47
C ASP A 740 -19.51 30.68 -2.39
N GLY A 741 -19.32 29.90 -1.32
CA GLY A 741 -20.08 28.69 -1.03
C GLY A 741 -21.54 28.94 -0.64
N ILE A 742 -21.86 30.04 0.05
CA ILE A 742 -23.26 30.44 0.29
C ILE A 742 -23.92 30.94 -0.99
N GLU A 743 -23.18 31.67 -1.83
CA GLU A 743 -23.65 32.07 -3.15
C GLU A 743 -23.99 30.87 -4.02
N VAL A 744 -23.02 29.98 -4.25
CA VAL A 744 -23.17 28.82 -5.14
C VAL A 744 -24.16 27.77 -4.59
N LEU A 745 -24.22 27.55 -3.27
CA LEU A 745 -25.01 26.46 -2.68
C LEU A 745 -26.37 26.90 -2.12
N VAL A 746 -26.60 28.19 -1.85
CA VAL A 746 -27.83 28.68 -1.19
C VAL A 746 -28.56 29.74 -2.01
N ASN A 747 -27.87 30.81 -2.43
CA ASN A 747 -28.52 31.97 -3.08
C ASN A 747 -28.68 31.76 -4.60
N LEU A 748 -27.75 31.02 -5.22
CA LEU A 748 -27.61 30.77 -6.67
C LEU A 748 -27.19 32.02 -7.48
N THR A 749 -26.41 32.90 -6.85
CA THR A 749 -25.76 34.10 -7.41
C THR A 749 -24.44 33.75 -8.13
N ASP A 750 -23.74 34.76 -8.66
CA ASP A 750 -22.51 34.65 -9.47
C ASP A 750 -21.32 35.21 -8.67
N PRO A 751 -20.52 34.38 -7.94
CA PRO A 751 -19.51 34.83 -6.93
C PRO A 751 -18.26 35.52 -7.52
N LEU A 752 -18.36 35.98 -8.76
CA LEU A 752 -17.41 36.88 -9.42
C LEU A 752 -18.05 38.26 -9.70
N ARG A 753 -19.27 38.49 -9.19
CA ARG A 753 -20.13 39.65 -9.38
C ARG A 753 -21.06 39.93 -8.20
N ARG A 754 -20.57 40.74 -7.24
CA ARG A 754 -21.22 41.65 -6.27
C ARG A 754 -22.67 42.07 -6.51
N ASP A 755 -23.10 42.15 -7.75
CA ASP A 755 -24.42 42.58 -8.23
C ASP A 755 -24.74 41.60 -9.36
N THR A 756 -25.50 40.54 -9.06
CA THR A 756 -25.75 39.42 -9.99
C THR A 756 -26.74 39.79 -11.09
N ASP A 757 -27.79 40.55 -10.82
CA ASP A 757 -28.85 40.81 -11.82
C ASP A 757 -28.84 42.21 -12.46
N GLY A 758 -28.13 43.18 -11.87
CA GLY A 758 -27.76 44.45 -12.48
C GLY A 758 -28.58 45.67 -12.03
N ASP A 759 -29.10 45.69 -10.80
CA ASP A 759 -29.97 46.77 -10.29
C ASP A 759 -29.26 47.89 -9.51
N LEU A 760 -28.01 47.65 -9.08
CA LEU A 760 -27.11 48.50 -8.26
C LEU A 760 -27.22 48.37 -6.73
N LEU A 761 -27.93 47.37 -6.20
CA LEU A 761 -27.65 46.79 -4.89
C LEU A 761 -26.45 45.82 -5.00
N GLU A 762 -25.80 45.51 -3.87
CA GLU A 762 -24.88 44.37 -3.79
C GLU A 762 -25.62 43.13 -3.22
N ASP A 763 -25.37 41.93 -3.73
CA ASP A 763 -26.11 40.69 -3.44
C ASP A 763 -26.12 40.36 -1.92
N GLY A 764 -25.03 40.68 -1.23
CA GLY A 764 -24.88 40.61 0.21
C GLY A 764 -25.56 41.75 0.97
N GLU A 765 -25.73 42.93 0.39
CA GLU A 765 -26.57 43.97 0.96
C GLU A 765 -28.06 43.56 0.88
N GLU A 766 -28.47 43.00 -0.25
CA GLU A 766 -29.79 42.38 -0.43
C GLU A 766 -30.07 41.29 0.61
N VAL A 767 -29.20 40.28 0.72
CA VAL A 767 -29.45 39.13 1.61
C VAL A 767 -29.32 39.50 3.09
N LEU A 768 -28.30 40.29 3.47
CA LEU A 768 -27.96 40.54 4.88
C LEU A 768 -28.65 41.78 5.47
N VAL A 769 -29.02 42.77 4.64
CA VAL A 769 -29.59 44.06 5.11
C VAL A 769 -31.07 44.19 4.73
N TYR A 770 -31.41 44.06 3.45
CA TYR A 770 -32.77 44.32 2.94
C TYR A 770 -33.71 43.11 3.03
N HIS A 771 -33.16 41.90 2.98
CA HIS A 771 -33.87 40.62 2.87
C HIS A 771 -34.75 40.51 1.61
N SER A 772 -34.28 41.12 0.51
CA SER A 772 -34.78 40.96 -0.86
C SER A 772 -34.27 39.63 -1.48
N ASN A 773 -33.99 39.58 -2.79
CA ASN A 773 -33.64 38.34 -3.47
C ASN A 773 -32.78 38.63 -4.72
N PRO A 774 -31.45 38.37 -4.69
CA PRO A 774 -30.44 38.84 -5.67
C PRO A 774 -30.42 38.12 -7.02
N LEU A 775 -31.61 37.78 -7.51
CA LEU A 775 -31.88 37.20 -8.82
C LEU A 775 -33.13 37.84 -9.47
N VAL A 776 -33.69 38.90 -8.86
CA VAL A 776 -34.97 39.53 -9.22
C VAL A 776 -34.93 41.06 -9.01
N TYR A 777 -34.09 41.74 -9.79
CA TYR A 777 -34.04 43.19 -10.07
C TYR A 777 -35.11 44.00 -9.35
N ASP A 778 -34.72 44.66 -8.26
CA ASP A 778 -35.60 45.47 -7.44
C ASP A 778 -35.69 46.89 -8.03
N PRO A 779 -36.85 47.31 -8.55
CA PRO A 779 -36.99 48.64 -9.07
C PRO A 779 -36.90 49.73 -7.99
N ASN A 780 -36.22 50.80 -8.38
CA ASN A 780 -36.40 52.18 -7.92
C ASN A 780 -36.93 52.95 -9.15
N SER A 781 -38.25 53.00 -9.32
CA SER A 781 -38.85 53.38 -10.62
C SER A 781 -38.86 54.89 -10.89
N ASP A 782 -38.71 55.74 -9.87
CA ASP A 782 -38.71 57.20 -10.00
C ASP A 782 -37.40 57.91 -9.66
N GLN A 783 -36.43 57.19 -9.08
CA GLN A 783 -35.03 57.58 -8.88
C GLN A 783 -34.79 58.58 -7.73
N ASP A 784 -35.57 58.48 -6.64
CA ASP A 784 -35.40 59.31 -5.46
C ASP A 784 -34.25 58.84 -4.53
N GLY A 785 -34.13 57.52 -4.33
CA GLY A 785 -33.13 56.88 -3.47
C GLY A 785 -33.60 55.62 -2.72
N PHE A 786 -34.89 55.31 -2.71
CA PHE A 786 -35.46 54.11 -2.08
C PHE A 786 -35.90 53.08 -3.13
N TYR A 787 -36.02 51.81 -2.74
CA TYR A 787 -36.47 50.71 -3.60
C TYR A 787 -37.89 50.27 -3.19
N TRP A 788 -38.63 49.63 -4.10
CA TRP A 788 -40.05 49.29 -3.94
C TRP A 788 -40.45 48.50 -2.67
N PHE A 789 -39.49 47.86 -1.98
CA PHE A 789 -39.74 47.14 -0.72
C PHE A 789 -39.69 48.05 0.52
N ASP A 790 -38.95 49.16 0.45
CA ASP A 790 -38.83 50.19 1.50
C ASP A 790 -39.79 51.38 1.21
N ASP A 791 -40.01 51.71 -0.06
CA ASP A 791 -40.93 52.77 -0.47
C ASP A 791 -42.38 52.27 -0.58
N CYS A 792 -43.29 52.93 0.12
CA CYS A 792 -44.72 52.67 0.06
C CYS A 792 -45.39 53.14 -1.26
N ASN A 793 -44.72 53.92 -2.12
CA ASN A 793 -45.15 54.25 -3.48
C ASN A 793 -44.00 54.63 -4.46
N ASP A 794 -43.23 53.62 -4.89
CA ASP A 794 -42.12 53.60 -5.91
C ASP A 794 -42.36 54.37 -7.24
N THR A 795 -43.51 54.99 -7.44
CA THR A 795 -43.87 55.75 -8.64
C THR A 795 -44.09 57.26 -8.41
N ASN A 796 -43.80 57.77 -7.20
CA ASN A 796 -43.93 59.17 -6.85
C ASN A 796 -42.82 59.68 -5.88
N PRO A 797 -41.80 60.42 -6.37
CA PRO A 797 -40.56 60.76 -5.64
C PRO A 797 -40.74 61.95 -4.66
N LEU A 798 -41.79 61.83 -3.86
CA LEU A 798 -42.27 62.75 -2.83
C LEU A 798 -42.87 61.97 -1.65
N ILE A 799 -43.24 60.70 -1.85
CA ILE A 799 -43.59 59.73 -0.83
C ILE A 799 -42.37 58.84 -0.65
N PHE A 800 -41.81 58.74 0.54
CA PHE A 800 -40.65 57.88 0.84
C PHE A 800 -40.37 57.81 2.36
N PRO A 801 -39.65 56.79 2.87
CA PRO A 801 -39.26 56.67 4.27
C PRO A 801 -38.61 57.93 4.86
N GLY A 802 -39.36 58.64 5.71
CA GLY A 802 -38.90 59.87 6.36
C GLY A 802 -39.02 61.15 5.51
N ALA A 803 -39.97 61.21 4.58
CA ALA A 803 -40.45 62.45 3.97
C ALA A 803 -41.06 63.43 5.01
N THR A 804 -41.77 64.46 4.55
CA THR A 804 -42.44 65.43 5.43
C THR A 804 -43.91 65.49 5.09
N GLU A 805 -44.76 65.00 6.00
CA GLU A 805 -46.22 65.02 5.88
C GLU A 805 -46.77 66.36 5.39
N LEU A 806 -47.65 66.29 4.40
CA LEU A 806 -48.48 67.38 3.93
C LEU A 806 -49.93 67.00 4.18
N LEU A 807 -50.70 67.84 4.90
CA LEU A 807 -52.13 67.63 5.15
C LEU A 807 -52.93 67.44 3.83
N ASN A 808 -53.09 66.19 3.39
CA ASN A 808 -53.51 65.81 2.06
C ASN A 808 -54.26 64.46 1.98
N GLY A 809 -54.14 63.58 2.97
CA GLY A 809 -54.81 62.27 2.99
C GLY A 809 -53.95 61.08 2.56
N ILE A 810 -52.61 61.20 2.62
CA ILE A 810 -51.64 60.18 2.21
C ILE A 810 -50.60 60.04 3.32
N ASP A 811 -50.09 58.82 3.51
CA ASP A 811 -48.86 58.52 4.26
C ASP A 811 -47.67 58.97 3.39
N ASP A 812 -47.18 60.21 3.55
CA ASP A 812 -46.07 60.72 2.73
C ASP A 812 -44.73 60.12 3.21
N ASN A 813 -44.59 59.84 4.51
CA ASN A 813 -43.33 59.40 5.12
C ASN A 813 -43.15 57.88 5.32
N CYS A 814 -44.14 57.08 4.93
CA CYS A 814 -44.20 55.61 4.99
C CYS A 814 -44.10 54.98 6.40
N ASP A 815 -44.51 55.66 7.48
CA ASP A 815 -44.52 55.07 8.84
C ASP A 815 -45.81 54.33 9.21
N GLY A 816 -46.85 54.42 8.36
CA GLY A 816 -48.17 53.82 8.56
C GLY A 816 -49.17 54.73 9.29
N LEU A 817 -48.80 55.97 9.60
CA LEU A 817 -49.70 57.07 9.89
C LEU A 817 -50.00 57.87 8.60
N TRP A 818 -50.73 58.97 8.72
CA TRP A 818 -51.10 59.85 7.62
C TRP A 818 -51.49 61.19 8.24
N ASP A 819 -50.94 62.27 7.71
CA ASP A 819 -51.21 63.64 8.13
C ASP A 819 -50.92 63.89 9.64
N GLU A 820 -49.96 63.17 10.26
CA GLU A 820 -49.66 63.39 11.68
C GLU A 820 -48.87 64.69 11.94
N GLY A 821 -48.98 65.19 13.18
CA GLY A 821 -48.45 66.49 13.57
C GLY A 821 -49.46 67.65 13.39
N PHE A 822 -50.36 67.57 12.41
CA PHE A 822 -51.42 68.58 12.19
C PHE A 822 -52.52 68.58 13.27
N ASN A 823 -52.62 67.53 14.08
CA ASN A 823 -53.54 67.38 15.23
C ASN A 823 -53.13 68.23 16.47
N GLN A 824 -52.42 69.34 16.24
CA GLN A 824 -51.93 70.31 17.22
C GLN A 824 -51.67 71.70 16.61
N THR A 825 -51.84 71.86 15.29
CA THR A 825 -51.85 73.16 14.61
C THR A 825 -53.30 73.64 14.48
N ASP A 826 -53.45 74.95 14.59
CA ASP A 826 -54.70 75.71 14.66
C ASP A 826 -54.38 77.00 13.88
N SER A 827 -54.69 76.99 12.59
CA SER A 827 -54.08 77.89 11.60
C SER A 827 -54.70 79.29 11.53
N ASP A 828 -55.96 79.45 11.93
CA ASP A 828 -56.63 80.75 12.04
C ASP A 828 -56.95 81.19 13.49
N GLY A 829 -56.92 80.28 14.45
CA GLY A 829 -57.11 80.56 15.88
C GLY A 829 -58.54 80.36 16.39
N ASP A 830 -59.37 79.57 15.69
CA ASP A 830 -60.74 79.27 16.14
C ASP A 830 -60.80 78.26 17.30
N THR A 831 -59.79 77.39 17.44
CA THR A 831 -59.60 76.29 18.42
C THR A 831 -60.04 74.87 18.02
N LEU A 832 -60.51 74.66 16.79
CA LEU A 832 -60.34 73.39 16.08
C LEU A 832 -58.85 73.18 15.72
N SER A 833 -58.47 71.96 15.35
CA SER A 833 -57.14 71.69 14.78
C SER A 833 -57.22 71.47 13.28
N ASP A 834 -56.18 71.82 12.52
CA ASP A 834 -56.15 71.72 11.05
C ASP A 834 -56.55 70.30 10.58
N TYR A 835 -56.13 69.27 11.34
CA TYR A 835 -56.48 67.87 11.13
C TYR A 835 -57.98 67.59 11.34
N GLU A 836 -58.58 68.12 12.41
CA GLU A 836 -60.01 67.94 12.69
C GLU A 836 -60.87 68.67 11.66
N GLU A 837 -60.47 69.88 11.28
CA GLU A 837 -61.10 70.63 10.18
C GLU A 837 -61.07 69.83 8.86
N TYR A 838 -59.89 69.40 8.41
CA TYR A 838 -59.73 68.76 7.10
C TYR A 838 -60.33 67.34 7.05
N HIS A 839 -60.22 66.54 8.13
CA HIS A 839 -60.65 65.13 8.13
C HIS A 839 -61.99 64.84 8.82
N VAL A 840 -62.46 65.70 9.73
CA VAL A 840 -63.64 65.42 10.58
C VAL A 840 -64.82 66.33 10.24
N TYR A 841 -64.58 67.64 10.08
CA TYR A 841 -65.65 68.64 9.94
C TYR A 841 -65.85 69.15 8.50
N GLY A 842 -64.79 69.21 7.69
CA GLY A 842 -64.82 69.75 6.32
C GLY A 842 -64.79 71.28 6.25
N THR A 843 -64.43 71.93 7.36
CA THR A 843 -64.21 73.37 7.50
C THR A 843 -62.88 73.79 6.85
N ASN A 844 -62.59 75.10 6.82
CA ASN A 844 -61.49 75.65 6.05
C ASN A 844 -60.39 76.26 6.94
N ILE A 845 -59.28 75.51 7.11
CA ILE A 845 -58.01 75.70 7.87
C ILE A 845 -57.29 77.08 7.78
N SER A 846 -58.03 78.17 7.69
CA SER A 846 -57.61 79.53 7.33
C SER A 846 -58.76 80.56 7.45
N LEU A 847 -59.97 80.14 7.83
CA LEU A 847 -61.17 80.95 8.05
C LEU A 847 -61.90 80.40 9.30
N SER A 848 -61.75 81.09 10.43
CA SER A 848 -62.41 80.82 11.72
C SER A 848 -63.93 81.11 11.73
N ASP A 849 -64.57 81.02 10.56
CA ASP A 849 -65.91 81.46 10.15
C ASP A 849 -66.02 80.98 8.68
N THR A 850 -66.28 79.67 8.49
CA THR A 850 -66.14 79.03 7.17
C THR A 850 -67.20 79.50 6.16
N ASP A 851 -68.43 79.78 6.59
CA ASP A 851 -69.52 80.19 5.69
C ASP A 851 -69.84 81.70 5.68
N GLY A 852 -69.44 82.46 6.70
CA GLY A 852 -69.47 83.92 6.73
C GLY A 852 -70.65 84.56 7.47
N ASP A 853 -71.32 83.86 8.40
CA ASP A 853 -72.47 84.37 9.16
C ASP A 853 -72.11 85.22 10.41
N LEU A 854 -70.82 85.22 10.82
CA LEU A 854 -70.22 85.87 11.99
C LEU A 854 -70.27 85.08 13.33
N LEU A 855 -70.66 83.80 13.30
CA LEU A 855 -70.29 82.82 14.31
C LEU A 855 -68.83 82.36 14.07
N ARG A 856 -68.45 81.22 14.67
CA ARG A 856 -67.17 80.54 14.46
C ARG A 856 -67.40 79.05 14.51
N ASP A 857 -66.64 78.30 13.73
CA ASP A 857 -66.83 76.87 13.54
C ASP A 857 -66.78 76.08 14.87
N ASP A 858 -65.86 76.42 15.79
CA ASP A 858 -65.78 75.89 17.16
C ASP A 858 -67.04 76.19 18.00
N ALA A 859 -67.62 77.38 17.83
CA ALA A 859 -68.73 77.88 18.61
C ALA A 859 -70.04 77.24 18.13
N GLU A 860 -70.21 77.09 16.83
CA GLU A 860 -71.32 76.33 16.26
C GLU A 860 -71.27 74.87 16.71
N LEU A 861 -70.12 74.19 16.59
CA LEU A 861 -70.01 72.79 16.99
C LEU A 861 -70.19 72.58 18.52
N PHE A 862 -69.55 73.42 19.35
CA PHE A 862 -69.44 73.17 20.80
C PHE A 862 -70.32 74.03 21.71
N ILE A 863 -70.89 75.14 21.22
CA ILE A 863 -71.72 76.08 22.02
C ILE A 863 -73.17 76.11 21.52
N HIS A 864 -73.39 76.34 20.23
CA HIS A 864 -74.73 76.49 19.63
C HIS A 864 -75.33 75.15 19.15
N HIS A 865 -74.46 74.19 18.82
CA HIS A 865 -74.76 72.88 18.23
C HIS A 865 -75.42 72.93 16.85
N THR A 866 -74.97 73.88 16.03
CA THR A 866 -75.33 74.08 14.61
C THR A 866 -74.25 73.50 13.68
N ASP A 867 -74.29 73.78 12.37
CA ASP A 867 -73.52 73.10 11.32
C ASP A 867 -72.66 74.16 10.58
N PRO A 868 -71.34 74.26 10.82
CA PRO A 868 -70.47 75.40 10.45
C PRO A 868 -70.14 75.52 8.95
N LEU A 869 -71.04 74.99 8.13
CA LEU A 869 -71.05 75.06 6.68
C LEU A 869 -72.41 75.60 6.18
N VAL A 870 -73.30 76.04 7.08
CA VAL A 870 -74.74 76.31 6.85
C VAL A 870 -75.31 77.47 7.70
N ALA A 871 -74.67 78.64 7.66
CA ALA A 871 -75.10 79.98 8.08
C ALA A 871 -76.46 80.09 8.81
N ASP A 872 -76.40 80.35 10.11
CA ASP A 872 -77.56 80.61 10.96
C ASP A 872 -78.18 81.98 10.67
N ASN A 873 -79.52 82.05 10.71
CA ASN A 873 -80.27 83.25 10.33
C ASN A 873 -80.93 83.93 11.54
N ASP A 874 -80.80 85.26 11.59
CA ASP A 874 -81.60 86.22 12.37
C ASP A 874 -82.53 86.91 11.35
N SER A 875 -83.84 86.62 11.41
CA SER A 875 -84.75 87.00 10.30
C SER A 875 -85.36 88.40 10.44
N ASP A 876 -85.57 88.90 11.67
CA ASP A 876 -86.20 90.20 11.93
C ASP A 876 -85.20 91.31 12.35
N VAL A 877 -83.97 90.93 12.69
CA VAL A 877 -82.82 91.78 13.04
C VAL A 877 -82.96 92.46 14.41
N ASP A 878 -83.47 91.74 15.40
CA ASP A 878 -83.44 92.13 16.82
C ASP A 878 -82.11 91.79 17.53
N GLY A 879 -81.40 90.75 17.08
CA GLY A 879 -80.11 90.30 17.60
C GLY A 879 -80.09 88.95 18.33
N TYR A 880 -81.20 88.20 18.32
CA TYR A 880 -81.25 86.77 18.61
C TYR A 880 -81.35 85.96 17.30
N TYR A 881 -80.72 84.78 17.24
CA TYR A 881 -80.84 83.86 16.10
C TYR A 881 -82.06 82.93 16.25
N TRP A 882 -82.50 82.28 15.17
CA TRP A 882 -83.65 81.36 15.13
C TRP A 882 -83.66 80.23 16.18
N PHE A 883 -82.52 79.90 16.80
CA PHE A 883 -82.38 78.91 17.87
C PHE A 883 -82.41 79.50 19.30
N GLU A 884 -82.28 80.82 19.45
CA GLU A 884 -82.43 81.54 20.72
C GLU A 884 -83.80 82.22 20.86
N ASP A 885 -84.42 82.61 19.74
CA ASP A 885 -85.76 83.18 19.67
C ASP A 885 -86.87 82.11 19.73
N CYS A 886 -88.10 82.50 20.08
CA CYS A 886 -89.28 81.63 20.02
C CYS A 886 -90.28 81.97 18.89
N ASP A 887 -90.10 83.06 18.16
CA ASP A 887 -90.86 83.50 16.99
C ASP A 887 -90.06 84.51 16.12
N ASP A 888 -88.90 84.09 15.58
CA ASP A 888 -87.88 84.80 14.74
C ASP A 888 -88.39 85.71 13.59
N ASP A 889 -89.71 85.79 13.35
CA ASP A 889 -90.41 86.71 12.43
C ASP A 889 -91.04 87.94 13.15
N ASP A 890 -91.02 88.05 14.50
CA ASP A 890 -91.67 89.12 15.29
C ASP A 890 -90.81 89.67 16.47
N PRO A 891 -90.19 90.88 16.34
CA PRO A 891 -89.18 91.43 17.27
C PRO A 891 -89.79 92.03 18.56
N LEU A 892 -90.94 91.49 18.97
CA LEU A 892 -91.63 91.73 20.23
C LEU A 892 -91.82 90.44 21.04
N ARG A 893 -91.19 89.33 20.60
CA ARG A 893 -91.38 87.98 21.14
C ARG A 893 -90.06 87.25 21.43
N ASN A 894 -89.09 87.95 22.01
CA ASN A 894 -87.75 87.43 22.33
C ASN A 894 -87.45 87.41 23.85
N PRO A 895 -86.39 86.73 24.32
CA PRO A 895 -86.06 86.57 25.75
C PRO A 895 -85.79 87.85 26.57
N SER A 896 -85.85 89.05 25.99
CA SER A 896 -85.55 90.33 26.65
C SER A 896 -86.75 91.27 26.88
N ILE A 897 -87.93 90.91 26.36
CA ILE A 897 -89.16 91.72 26.43
C ILE A 897 -89.81 91.66 27.83
N VAL A 898 -90.85 92.48 28.06
CA VAL A 898 -91.62 92.52 29.32
C VAL A 898 -93.12 92.36 29.02
N GLU A 899 -93.76 91.43 29.72
CA GLU A 899 -95.17 91.05 29.57
C GLU A 899 -96.17 92.22 29.56
N SER A 900 -97.17 92.12 28.68
CA SER A 900 -98.38 92.95 28.66
C SER A 900 -99.62 92.07 28.79
N LEU A 901 -100.62 92.49 29.56
CA LEU A 901 -101.86 91.72 29.81
C LEU A 901 -102.73 91.59 28.54
N ASP A 902 -102.39 90.65 27.67
CA ASP A 902 -103.09 90.37 26.42
C ASP A 902 -103.19 88.88 26.02
N GLY A 903 -102.57 87.97 26.80
CA GLY A 903 -102.65 86.52 26.61
C GLY A 903 -101.54 85.92 25.74
N ILE A 904 -100.42 86.63 25.57
CA ILE A 904 -99.22 86.19 24.83
C ILE A 904 -98.01 86.16 25.78
N ASP A 905 -97.20 85.09 25.71
CA ASP A 905 -95.83 85.09 26.22
C ASP A 905 -95.00 86.03 25.32
N ASN A 906 -94.58 87.18 25.85
CA ASN A 906 -93.73 88.12 25.12
C ASN A 906 -92.23 87.83 25.32
N ASN A 907 -91.85 87.14 26.41
CA ASN A 907 -90.44 87.00 26.83
C ASN A 907 -89.89 85.57 26.74
N CYS A 908 -90.55 84.70 25.97
CA CYS A 908 -90.21 83.29 25.70
C CYS A 908 -90.02 82.41 26.96
N ASN A 909 -90.45 82.84 28.15
CA ASN A 909 -90.17 82.11 29.39
C ASN A 909 -91.13 80.92 29.64
N ASN A 910 -92.13 80.76 28.76
CA ASN A 910 -93.23 79.78 28.79
C ASN A 910 -94.27 80.04 29.91
N LEU A 911 -94.40 81.30 30.33
CA LEU A 911 -95.51 81.85 31.12
C LEU A 911 -96.19 82.97 30.33
N VAL A 912 -97.38 83.38 30.78
CA VAL A 912 -98.23 84.35 30.06
C VAL A 912 -98.87 85.28 31.09
N ASP A 913 -98.73 86.58 30.86
CA ASP A 913 -99.30 87.67 31.67
C ASP A 913 -98.85 87.66 33.16
N GLU A 914 -97.78 86.95 33.57
CA GLU A 914 -97.57 86.61 34.99
C GLU A 914 -97.30 87.81 35.92
N SER A 915 -96.99 88.97 35.34
CA SER A 915 -96.81 90.24 36.05
C SER A 915 -98.11 90.78 36.67
N PHE A 916 -99.29 90.29 36.26
CA PHE A 916 -100.60 90.85 36.64
C PHE A 916 -101.37 90.03 37.69
N TYR A 917 -100.89 88.84 38.09
CA TYR A 917 -101.57 87.92 39.04
C TYR A 917 -101.75 88.44 40.49
N SER A 918 -101.43 89.69 40.80
CA SER A 918 -101.49 90.22 42.19
C SER A 918 -101.81 91.72 42.29
N THR A 919 -102.33 92.31 41.22
CA THR A 919 -102.77 93.71 41.17
C THR A 919 -104.28 93.80 41.38
N ASP A 920 -104.73 94.87 42.03
CA ASP A 920 -106.11 95.29 42.29
C ASP A 920 -106.14 96.80 42.01
N ALA A 921 -106.58 97.19 40.81
CA ALA A 921 -106.37 98.54 40.29
C ALA A 921 -107.42 99.57 40.73
N ASP A 922 -108.66 99.17 41.00
CA ASP A 922 -109.73 100.07 41.50
C ASP A 922 -109.99 99.97 43.01
N ASN A 923 -109.47 98.93 43.69
CA ASN A 923 -109.56 98.64 45.13
C ASN A 923 -110.93 98.11 45.60
N ASP A 924 -111.66 97.40 44.74
CA ASP A 924 -112.89 96.69 45.13
C ASP A 924 -112.65 95.36 45.89
N SER A 925 -111.42 94.82 45.83
CA SER A 925 -110.91 93.55 46.40
C SER A 925 -110.91 92.31 45.47
N LEU A 926 -111.24 92.45 44.18
CA LEU A 926 -110.90 91.50 43.13
C LEU A 926 -109.43 91.70 42.68
N LEU A 927 -109.02 91.07 41.56
CA LEU A 927 -107.66 91.18 41.03
C LEU A 927 -107.72 91.31 39.50
N ASP A 928 -106.95 92.23 38.92
CA ASP A 928 -107.04 92.63 37.51
C ASP A 928 -107.10 91.44 36.54
N TYR A 929 -106.26 90.42 36.80
CA TYR A 929 -106.18 89.21 35.99
C TYR A 929 -107.41 88.28 36.15
N ASP A 930 -107.91 88.10 37.39
CA ASP A 930 -109.11 87.28 37.64
C ASP A 930 -110.37 87.97 37.08
N GLU A 931 -110.40 89.30 37.08
CA GLU A 931 -111.46 90.06 36.43
C GLU A 931 -111.42 89.90 34.92
N PHE A 932 -110.30 90.26 34.28
CA PHE A 932 -110.14 90.18 32.84
C PHE A 932 -110.36 88.76 32.28
N THR A 933 -109.88 87.71 32.98
CA THR A 933 -109.92 86.33 32.46
C THR A 933 -111.06 85.46 33.00
N ASN A 934 -111.52 85.65 34.23
CA ASN A 934 -112.47 84.74 34.89
C ASN A 934 -113.85 85.34 35.23
N LEU A 935 -113.97 86.65 35.46
CA LEU A 935 -115.23 87.29 35.87
C LEU A 935 -115.87 88.17 34.77
N SER A 936 -115.06 88.75 33.89
CA SER A 936 -115.48 89.67 32.80
C SER A 936 -116.14 90.98 33.28
N THR A 937 -115.82 91.41 34.50
CA THR A 937 -115.93 92.79 34.98
C THR A 937 -114.84 93.66 34.32
N ASP A 938 -114.93 94.99 34.41
CA ASP A 938 -113.86 95.89 33.91
C ASP A 938 -112.84 96.11 35.05
N PRO A 939 -111.56 95.68 34.95
CA PRO A 939 -110.54 95.76 36.01
C PRO A 939 -110.20 97.15 36.57
N PHE A 940 -110.97 98.17 36.21
CA PHE A 940 -110.74 99.58 36.52
C PHE A 940 -112.04 100.34 36.89
N ASP A 941 -113.19 99.65 37.07
CA ASP A 941 -114.48 100.27 37.42
C ASP A 941 -115.34 99.40 38.37
N SER A 942 -115.09 99.57 39.67
CA SER A 942 -115.53 98.77 40.83
C SER A 942 -117.03 98.48 41.06
N ASP A 943 -117.93 98.85 40.15
CA ASP A 943 -119.40 98.67 40.24
C ASP A 943 -119.91 98.56 38.79
N SER A 944 -119.64 97.43 38.13
CA SER A 944 -119.77 97.24 36.67
C SER A 944 -121.21 97.37 36.15
N ASP A 945 -122.23 97.38 37.02
CA ASP A 945 -123.63 97.53 36.62
C ASP A 945 -124.44 98.66 37.29
N ASP A 946 -123.78 99.52 38.08
CA ASP A 946 -124.31 100.79 38.61
C ASP A 946 -125.46 100.59 39.64
N ASP A 947 -125.50 99.41 40.31
CA ASP A 947 -126.46 99.04 41.37
C ASP A 947 -126.17 99.77 42.70
N GLY A 948 -124.90 99.90 43.06
CA GLY A 948 -124.43 100.44 44.33
C GLY A 948 -123.89 99.40 45.33
N LEU A 949 -123.64 98.17 44.88
CA LEU A 949 -122.73 97.20 45.49
C LEU A 949 -121.51 97.05 44.59
N SER A 950 -120.30 96.94 45.15
CA SER A 950 -119.10 96.74 44.32
C SER A 950 -118.97 95.30 43.84
N ASP A 951 -118.30 95.08 42.71
CA ASP A 951 -118.22 93.76 42.07
C ASP A 951 -117.59 92.70 43.00
N GLY A 952 -116.60 93.10 43.79
CA GLY A 952 -115.96 92.32 44.84
C GLY A 952 -116.82 92.13 46.08
N GLU A 953 -117.73 93.03 46.42
CA GLU A 953 -118.73 92.79 47.48
C GLU A 953 -119.79 91.79 46.97
N GLU A 954 -120.21 91.89 45.70
CA GLU A 954 -121.06 90.94 44.99
C GLU A 954 -120.44 89.52 44.93
N VAL A 955 -119.20 89.40 44.45
CA VAL A 955 -118.52 88.10 44.24
C VAL A 955 -118.04 87.48 45.56
N LEU A 956 -117.48 88.28 46.49
CA LEU A 956 -116.79 87.75 47.67
C LEU A 956 -117.67 87.69 48.93
N ILE A 957 -118.74 88.48 49.03
CA ILE A 957 -119.56 88.58 50.25
C ILE A 957 -120.98 88.04 50.05
N THR A 958 -121.75 88.53 49.08
CA THR A 958 -123.12 88.03 48.80
C THR A 958 -123.12 86.79 47.91
N MET A 959 -122.08 86.62 47.08
CA MET A 959 -121.97 85.61 46.01
C MET A 959 -123.12 85.70 44.99
N THR A 960 -123.47 86.94 44.68
CA THR A 960 -124.33 87.37 43.56
C THR A 960 -123.47 87.51 42.29
N ASN A 961 -123.94 88.22 41.27
CA ASN A 961 -123.25 88.27 39.97
C ASN A 961 -123.05 89.74 39.56
N PRO A 962 -121.80 90.25 39.54
CA PRO A 962 -121.44 91.69 39.46
C PRO A 962 -121.82 92.38 38.14
N LEU A 963 -122.57 91.70 37.28
CA LEU A 963 -123.07 92.18 36.00
C LEU A 963 -124.61 92.07 35.90
N VAL A 964 -125.29 91.70 36.99
CA VAL A 964 -126.76 91.58 37.10
C VAL A 964 -127.29 91.89 38.53
N ALA A 965 -127.53 93.16 38.80
CA ALA A 965 -128.11 93.78 40.00
C ALA A 965 -129.11 92.91 40.80
N ASP A 966 -128.74 92.55 42.03
CA ASP A 966 -129.54 91.70 42.90
C ASP A 966 -130.68 92.44 43.64
N LEU A 967 -131.77 91.72 43.86
CA LEU A 967 -132.90 92.17 44.66
C LEU A 967 -133.31 91.15 45.76
N ASP A 968 -132.70 89.92 45.89
CA ASP A 968 -132.99 88.94 47.00
C ASP A 968 -132.00 87.80 47.56
N ASN A 969 -130.67 87.62 47.23
CA ASN A 969 -129.48 87.18 48.14
C ASN A 969 -129.04 85.65 48.59
N ASP A 970 -127.90 84.93 48.14
CA ASP A 970 -126.89 83.86 48.79
C ASP A 970 -125.90 82.83 47.94
N GLY A 971 -124.71 82.27 48.42
CA GLY A 971 -123.72 81.25 47.74
C GLY A 971 -122.42 80.54 48.46
N ALA A 972 -121.49 79.67 47.83
CA ALA A 972 -120.00 79.23 48.18
C ALA A 972 -119.29 77.80 47.76
N MET A 973 -117.89 77.59 47.66
CA MET A 973 -116.93 76.35 47.92
C MET A 973 -115.58 75.98 47.04
N LYS A 974 -114.55 75.09 47.47
CA LYS A 974 -113.15 74.69 46.83
C LYS A 974 -112.34 73.33 47.29
N LEU A 975 -111.20 72.76 46.65
CA LEU A 975 -110.34 71.44 46.91
C LEU A 975 -108.86 71.29 46.18
N LEU A 976 -107.82 70.31 46.12
CA LEU A 976 -107.17 68.98 46.68
C LEU A 976 -105.68 68.50 46.08
N GLN A 977 -104.85 67.45 46.54
CA GLN A 977 -103.42 66.93 46.11
C GLN A 977 -102.87 65.46 46.63
N THR A 978 -101.67 64.71 46.53
CA THR A 978 -100.29 64.36 45.81
C THR A 978 -99.44 63.12 46.49
N VAL A 979 -98.20 62.47 46.30
CA VAL A 979 -97.05 62.00 45.31
C VAL A 979 -95.80 61.07 45.90
N LEU A 980 -94.90 60.21 45.20
CA LEU A 980 -93.41 59.71 45.47
C LEU A 980 -92.70 58.33 44.86
N ASN A 981 -91.39 57.88 45.16
CA ASN A 981 -90.39 56.91 44.39
C ASN A 981 -89.25 55.93 45.11
N ASN A 982 -88.35 55.04 44.47
CA ASN A 982 -87.23 54.06 45.04
C ASN A 982 -86.06 53.30 44.16
N GLY A 983 -85.09 52.37 44.64
CA GLY A 983 -83.93 51.62 43.90
C GLY A 983 -83.05 50.36 44.49
N MET A 984 -81.91 49.81 43.86
CA MET A 984 -80.78 48.81 44.30
C MET A 984 -80.53 47.35 43.62
N GLY A 985 -79.29 46.74 43.48
CA GLY A 985 -79.04 45.24 43.16
C GLY A 985 -77.64 44.67 42.61
N ALA A 986 -77.35 43.32 42.62
CA ALA A 986 -76.10 42.62 42.07
C ALA A 986 -76.11 41.02 41.93
N MET A 987 -75.02 40.35 41.40
CA MET A 987 -74.55 38.89 41.53
C MET A 987 -74.76 37.82 40.39
N MET A 988 -73.82 36.85 40.16
CA MET A 988 -74.04 35.48 39.53
C MET A 988 -72.88 34.42 39.69
N ILE A 989 -72.93 33.19 39.09
CA ILE A 989 -72.33 31.93 39.70
C ILE A 989 -71.95 30.67 38.80
N VAL A 990 -70.73 30.05 38.94
CA VAL A 990 -70.37 28.57 39.13
C VAL A 990 -70.29 27.40 38.04
N MET A 991 -69.14 26.63 38.03
CA MET A 991 -68.83 25.13 37.91
C MET A 991 -69.48 24.13 36.87
N VAL A 992 -69.10 22.83 36.59
CA VAL A 992 -67.95 21.84 36.74
C VAL A 992 -68.24 20.50 35.95
N LEU A 993 -67.25 19.59 35.83
CA LEU A 993 -67.20 18.15 35.35
C LEU A 993 -66.74 17.93 33.88
N LEU A 994 -65.64 17.22 33.52
CA LEU A 994 -65.04 15.89 33.89
C LEU A 994 -65.72 14.70 33.10
N THR A 995 -65.07 13.61 32.60
CA THR A 995 -63.71 13.04 32.81
C THR A 995 -63.34 11.80 31.93
N LYS A 996 -62.03 11.42 31.94
CA LYS A 996 -61.44 10.02 31.95
C LYS A 996 -61.42 9.19 30.65
N MET A 997 -60.56 8.17 30.45
CA MET A 997 -59.40 7.55 31.19
C MET A 997 -58.41 6.96 30.12
N SER A 998 -57.07 6.93 30.22
CA SER A 998 -56.09 6.48 31.24
C SER A 998 -55.74 4.97 31.18
N ILE A 999 -54.65 4.59 31.90
CA ILE A 999 -54.18 3.23 32.32
C ILE A 999 -52.92 2.70 31.60
N ASP A 1000 -51.80 2.38 32.28
CA ASP A 1000 -51.17 3.01 33.47
C ASP A 1000 -49.69 2.54 33.69
N ASN A 1001 -48.82 3.48 34.09
CA ASN A 1001 -47.68 3.41 35.03
C ASN A 1001 -46.72 2.18 35.20
N ASN A 1002 -45.40 2.49 35.11
CA ASN A 1002 -44.31 2.24 36.11
C ASN A 1002 -44.09 0.89 36.83
N ILE A 1003 -42.80 0.47 36.93
CA ILE A 1003 -42.03 0.27 38.21
C ILE A 1003 -40.67 -0.43 37.94
N LEU A 1004 -39.53 0.19 38.34
CA LEU A 1004 -38.47 -0.46 39.15
C LEU A 1004 -37.37 0.50 39.68
N ARG A 1005 -37.25 0.49 41.02
CA ARG A 1005 -36.13 0.77 41.97
C ARG A 1005 -34.68 0.90 41.42
N LYS A 1006 -33.71 1.59 42.07
CA LYS A 1006 -33.66 2.53 43.24
C LYS A 1006 -32.22 3.11 43.40
N VAL A 1007 -32.12 4.39 43.78
CA VAL A 1007 -31.16 5.01 44.76
C VAL A 1007 -29.65 4.71 44.63
N GLN A 1008 -28.86 5.74 44.30
CA GLN A 1008 -27.80 6.28 45.19
C GLN A 1008 -27.36 7.71 44.80
N ALA A 1009 -26.74 8.41 45.76
CA ALA A 1009 -25.93 9.65 45.64
C ALA A 1009 -26.54 10.93 44.97
N THR A 1010 -27.10 11.78 45.84
CA THR A 1010 -26.99 13.26 45.81
C THR A 1010 -25.51 13.73 45.87
N GLN A 1011 -25.07 14.97 45.57
CA GLN A 1011 -25.75 16.28 45.56
C GLN A 1011 -24.86 17.40 44.94
N ALA A 1012 -25.48 18.49 44.43
CA ALA A 1012 -25.04 19.90 44.51
C ALA A 1012 -23.69 20.38 43.86
N LEU A 1013 -23.52 21.62 43.40
CA LEU A 1013 -24.43 22.68 42.86
C LEU A 1013 -23.59 23.87 42.33
N CYS A 1014 -24.14 24.61 41.36
CA CYS A 1014 -23.93 26.05 41.11
C CYS A 1014 -22.52 26.68 40.84
N SER A 1015 -22.39 27.20 39.62
CA SER A 1015 -22.27 28.65 39.32
C SER A 1015 -20.95 29.44 39.45
N MET A 1016 -20.69 30.19 38.36
CA MET A 1016 -20.25 31.60 38.29
C MET A 1016 -18.76 32.00 38.39
N LEU A 1017 -18.36 32.65 37.29
CA LEU A 1017 -17.57 33.89 37.17
C LEU A 1017 -16.03 33.89 37.31
N GLN A 1018 -15.42 34.20 36.15
CA GLN A 1018 -14.45 35.27 35.90
C GLN A 1018 -12.97 35.17 36.34
N GLN A 1019 -12.14 35.44 35.31
CA GLN A 1019 -10.97 36.32 35.29
C GLN A 1019 -9.55 35.80 35.65
N ILE A 1020 -8.72 35.87 34.60
CA ILE A 1020 -7.40 36.55 34.53
C ILE A 1020 -6.11 35.73 34.79
N HIS A 1021 -5.46 35.45 33.65
CA HIS A 1021 -4.01 35.49 33.35
C HIS A 1021 -2.97 34.64 34.10
N TRP A 1022 -2.19 33.94 33.26
CA TRP A 1022 -0.72 33.75 33.30
C TRP A 1022 -0.13 32.93 34.45
N PHE A 1023 0.33 31.73 34.09
CA PHE A 1023 1.77 31.52 33.98
C PHE A 1023 2.12 30.91 32.62
#